data_AF-A0AA89CD06-F1
#
_entry.id   AF-A0AA89CD06-F1
#
_cell.length_a   1.000
_cell.length_b   1.000
_cell.length_c   1.000
_cell.angle_alpha   90.00
_cell.angle_beta   90.00
_cell.angle_gamma   90.00
#
_symmetry.space_group_name_H-M   'P 1'
#
loop_
_entity.id
_entity.type
_entity.pdbx_description
1 polymer ?
#
loop_
_entity_poly.entity_id
_entity_poly.type
_entity_poly.pdbx_seq_one_letter_code
_entity_poly.pdbx_strand_id
1 'polypeptide(L)'
;MAASIKDQVFGLNAVFFALNIALLFVEIKCHQRPEMYVSEFQQNEPDFHRRFIDKGRQNLQKQNSVFRKNNIGNKNLGNDFRTNGGLKDGEVVVYEPGQPALSFDIWELNGKLEFPENPIFLNKSVIMHVFDPDSAFLECLWTSDEGLSPLFEDVSKNTVYIFVPKRADVNDKYGAVWMQNRLKALAATYKVAAAEDVMKRFVFSVLPFYKLGSWIPAMLRQWQCVDHLCGLDQAVIQTNTTPYPRVIKRLNARYDWLPSPESVFGNKTLPLVQAGDGCKTTTSVNMSVALVSSQGCSVFDKLSNMYKSGAKAVVIYADRGTPVQEITCKGEECTADISIPAVSVEWTDVFISNATMNITFQNTPSENFFAAIDRSGNLAEVGWFLFPSMRFLNWQSQWFDYKADLQSQLSLPQIKAEVFHEKTMQGHDGVVVNYTLPNLHDMMLYKKIQLDVSLSCPGTKDTSCAHWDRIMTLFVCCDQTSPLCGMELGRWITPFRRRIGHWLTDISPLLPLLGEGQCTFTMKTDWYAMPWNPSLNILFSEKREQGDVYPAEAFILYQPGATFNRSYNSNFKPYNFTVPKDVLKVEIYAVITGHGSDENGCGEFCVTSHHFDVNGHVSNIMFSEAGTPFGCAEQVLTGVEPNEHGTWLYGRNGWCDGRNVFPVGNRHYKLP
;
A
#
# COMPACT_ATOMS: atom_id res chain seq x y z
N MET A 1 28.80 11.56 36.81
CA MET A 1 29.27 11.51 38.22
C MET A 1 29.54 12.94 38.67
N ALA A 2 29.25 13.30 39.93
CA ALA A 2 29.33 14.66 40.51
C ALA A 2 28.39 15.71 39.82
N ALA A 3 27.57 16.55 40.47
CA ALA A 3 27.63 17.26 41.77
C ALA A 3 28.58 18.48 41.74
N SER A 4 28.26 19.67 42.28
CA SER A 4 27.05 20.27 42.91
C SER A 4 27.27 21.82 42.94
N ILE A 5 26.32 22.72 43.19
CA ILE A 5 25.90 23.24 44.51
C ILE A 5 24.85 24.36 44.33
N LYS A 6 23.69 24.24 45.02
CA LYS A 6 22.90 25.21 45.83
C LYS A 6 22.64 26.68 45.36
N ASP A 7 21.63 27.45 45.83
CA ASP A 7 21.03 27.59 47.18
C ASP A 7 19.50 27.87 47.25
N GLN A 8 18.96 27.70 48.47
CA GLN A 8 17.66 28.18 49.02
C GLN A 8 17.98 29.00 50.30
N VAL A 9 17.11 29.65 51.10
CA VAL A 9 15.62 29.68 51.28
C VAL A 9 15.21 31.17 51.52
N PHE A 10 14.17 31.70 52.20
CA PHE A 10 13.04 31.34 53.11
C PHE A 10 11.91 32.40 52.89
N GLY A 11 10.68 32.33 53.44
CA GLY A 11 10.03 31.31 54.26
C GLY A 11 8.69 31.77 54.89
N LEU A 12 7.85 30.80 55.27
CA LEU A 12 6.92 30.74 56.42
C LEU A 12 6.21 32.01 56.97
N ASN A 13 4.86 32.04 56.92
CA ASN A 13 4.00 31.58 58.05
C ASN A 13 2.48 31.60 57.70
N ALA A 14 1.63 31.07 58.61
CA ALA A 14 0.16 30.87 58.44
C ALA A 14 -0.64 31.39 59.65
N VAL A 15 -2.00 31.28 59.67
CA VAL A 15 -2.85 30.89 60.85
C VAL A 15 -4.40 30.96 60.63
N PHE A 16 -5.11 29.97 61.20
CA PHE A 16 -6.55 29.76 61.56
C PHE A 16 -7.73 30.65 61.08
N PHE A 17 -8.85 30.00 60.69
CA PHE A 17 -9.98 29.65 61.59
C PHE A 17 -10.86 28.50 61.03
N ALA A 18 -11.94 28.05 61.73
CA ALA A 18 -12.53 26.71 61.55
C ALA A 18 -14.05 26.54 61.86
N LEU A 19 -14.58 25.33 61.57
CA LEU A 19 -15.89 24.73 61.98
C LEU A 19 -17.17 25.24 61.23
N ASN A 20 -18.27 24.47 61.00
CA ASN A 20 -18.63 23.07 61.35
C ASN A 20 -19.81 22.46 60.50
N ILE A 21 -20.11 21.16 60.70
CA ILE A 21 -21.41 20.42 60.50
C ILE A 21 -21.86 19.91 59.08
N ALA A 22 -21.72 18.58 58.89
CA ALA A 22 -22.68 17.55 58.37
C ALA A 22 -23.41 17.68 56.98
N LEU A 23 -23.99 16.64 56.34
CA LEU A 23 -24.34 15.25 56.72
C LEU A 23 -24.01 14.19 55.62
N LEU A 24 -23.45 13.05 56.06
CA LEU A 24 -23.73 11.62 55.72
C LEU A 24 -23.85 11.06 54.27
N PHE A 25 -23.33 9.83 54.12
CA PHE A 25 -23.42 8.95 52.95
C PHE A 25 -23.72 7.49 53.41
N VAL A 26 -24.58 6.77 52.68
CA VAL A 26 -24.76 5.28 52.59
C VAL A 26 -24.93 4.45 53.90
N GLU A 27 -25.99 3.63 53.93
CA GLU A 27 -26.11 2.51 54.88
C GLU A 27 -25.60 1.18 54.29
N ILE A 28 -24.72 0.49 55.04
CA ILE A 28 -24.62 -0.98 55.05
C ILE A 28 -24.48 -1.41 56.52
N LYS A 29 -25.30 -2.36 56.99
CA LYS A 29 -25.28 -2.86 58.38
C LYS A 29 -25.49 -4.37 58.47
N CYS A 30 -24.52 -5.03 59.11
CA CYS A 30 -24.68 -6.06 60.16
C CYS A 30 -23.28 -6.26 60.79
N HIS A 31 -23.03 -5.93 62.06
CA HIS A 31 -23.37 -6.72 63.27
C HIS A 31 -22.62 -8.08 63.34
N GLN A 32 -21.90 -8.43 64.42
CA GLN A 32 -21.67 -7.70 65.69
C GLN A 32 -20.44 -8.24 66.48
N ARG A 33 -19.59 -7.32 67.00
CA ARG A 33 -19.00 -7.28 68.39
C ARG A 33 -18.12 -8.43 68.96
N PRO A 34 -17.37 -8.21 70.07
CA PRO A 34 -16.72 -6.97 70.56
C PRO A 34 -15.29 -7.16 71.18
N GLU A 35 -14.69 -6.05 71.66
CA GLU A 35 -13.67 -5.96 72.75
C GLU A 35 -12.26 -6.57 72.49
N MET A 36 -11.15 -6.10 73.09
CA MET A 36 -10.88 -5.00 74.05
C MET A 36 -9.39 -4.56 74.00
N TYR A 37 -9.08 -3.26 74.19
CA TYR A 37 -7.83 -2.63 74.76
C TYR A 37 -6.40 -3.13 74.33
N VAL A 38 -5.27 -2.45 74.56
CA VAL A 38 -4.94 -1.10 75.09
C VAL A 38 -3.78 -0.51 74.24
N SER A 39 -3.37 0.72 74.53
CA SER A 39 -2.24 1.46 73.92
C SER A 39 -0.83 1.00 74.39
N GLU A 40 0.18 1.85 74.13
CA GLU A 40 1.53 1.89 74.73
C GLU A 40 2.64 1.02 74.10
N PHE A 41 3.48 1.69 73.30
CA PHE A 41 4.87 1.32 73.06
C PHE A 41 5.75 2.06 74.07
N GLN A 42 6.55 1.35 74.89
CA GLN A 42 7.94 1.76 75.16
C GLN A 42 8.81 0.71 75.88
N GLN A 43 10.12 0.86 75.67
CA GLN A 43 11.26 0.33 76.43
C GLN A 43 11.66 -1.16 76.36
N ASN A 44 12.82 -1.37 75.71
CA ASN A 44 14.00 -2.07 76.25
C ASN A 44 13.93 -3.57 76.62
N GLU A 45 14.12 -4.45 75.63
CA GLU A 45 14.98 -5.65 75.80
C GLU A 45 15.78 -5.96 74.51
N PRO A 46 17.10 -6.24 74.59
CA PRO A 46 17.89 -6.62 73.41
C PRO A 46 17.60 -8.02 72.83
N ASP A 47 17.01 -8.93 73.61
CA ASP A 47 17.00 -10.37 73.28
C ASP A 47 15.73 -10.88 72.58
N PHE A 48 14.64 -10.09 72.59
CA PHE A 48 13.37 -10.46 71.93
C PHE A 48 13.53 -10.59 70.41
N HIS A 49 14.29 -9.68 69.79
CA HIS A 49 14.39 -9.57 68.33
C HIS A 49 15.00 -10.82 67.67
N ARG A 50 15.97 -11.45 68.34
CA ARG A 50 16.66 -12.65 67.83
C ARG A 50 15.72 -13.86 67.78
N ARG A 51 14.96 -14.08 68.86
CA ARG A 51 14.00 -15.19 68.99
C ARG A 51 12.83 -15.06 68.00
N PHE A 52 12.42 -13.83 67.67
CA PHE A 52 11.34 -13.57 66.71
C PHE A 52 11.78 -13.86 65.26
N ILE A 53 12.99 -13.46 64.88
CA ILE A 53 13.56 -13.71 63.54
C ILE A 53 13.68 -15.21 63.26
N ASP A 54 14.22 -15.99 64.18
CA ASP A 54 14.44 -17.44 63.96
C ASP A 54 13.12 -18.23 63.87
N LYS A 55 12.10 -17.88 64.67
CA LYS A 55 10.74 -18.45 64.53
C LYS A 55 10.09 -18.08 63.18
N GLY A 56 10.23 -16.83 62.73
CA GLY A 56 9.76 -16.39 61.42
C GLY A 56 10.41 -17.18 60.28
N ARG A 57 11.73 -17.40 60.37
CA ARG A 57 12.54 -18.10 59.35
C ARG A 57 12.11 -19.56 59.17
N GLN A 58 11.83 -20.28 60.27
CA GLN A 58 11.35 -21.67 60.20
C GLN A 58 9.93 -21.78 59.63
N ASN A 59 9.02 -20.86 59.96
CA ASN A 59 7.66 -20.86 59.41
C ASN A 59 7.63 -20.53 57.92
N LEU A 60 8.43 -19.55 57.47
CA LEU A 60 8.61 -19.25 56.05
C LEU A 60 9.19 -20.43 55.26
N GLN A 61 10.15 -21.18 55.81
CA GLN A 61 10.67 -22.39 55.16
C GLN A 61 9.60 -23.49 55.05
N LYS A 62 8.78 -23.71 56.08
CA LYS A 62 7.67 -24.68 56.03
C LYS A 62 6.59 -24.27 55.01
N GLN A 63 6.12 -23.02 55.01
CA GLN A 63 5.11 -22.58 54.03
C GLN A 63 5.64 -22.66 52.58
N ASN A 64 6.89 -22.26 52.32
CA ASN A 64 7.50 -22.41 50.99
C ASN A 64 7.58 -23.87 50.51
N SER A 65 7.75 -24.84 51.43
CA SER A 65 7.73 -26.27 51.08
C SER A 65 6.35 -26.80 50.66
N VAL A 66 5.27 -26.22 51.19
CA VAL A 66 3.89 -26.56 50.83
C VAL A 66 3.53 -25.91 49.49
N PHE A 67 3.80 -24.60 49.34
CA PHE A 67 3.60 -23.87 48.08
C PHE A 67 4.35 -24.51 46.92
N ARG A 68 5.60 -24.96 47.09
CA ARG A 68 6.36 -25.62 46.01
C ARG A 68 5.82 -27.00 45.61
N LYS A 69 5.16 -27.74 46.51
CA LYS A 69 4.65 -29.09 46.18
C LYS A 69 3.26 -29.08 45.53
N ASN A 70 2.38 -28.18 45.95
CA ASN A 70 1.01 -28.05 45.42
C ASN A 70 0.77 -26.72 44.70
N ASN A 71 1.74 -26.21 43.92
CA ASN A 71 1.49 -25.07 43.02
C ASN A 71 0.63 -25.50 41.82
N ILE A 72 -0.68 -25.59 42.05
CA ILE A 72 -1.70 -25.85 41.02
C ILE A 72 -1.69 -24.73 39.99
N GLY A 73 -1.39 -23.48 40.38
CA GLY A 73 -1.21 -22.35 39.46
C GLY A 73 -0.20 -22.65 38.35
N ASN A 74 1.04 -23.00 38.70
CA ASN A 74 2.05 -23.36 37.70
C ASN A 74 1.71 -24.61 36.89
N LYS A 75 0.96 -25.57 37.45
CA LYS A 75 0.50 -26.76 36.71
C LYS A 75 -0.59 -26.44 35.70
N ASN A 76 -1.48 -25.50 36.01
CA ASN A 76 -2.54 -25.06 35.09
C ASN A 76 -1.96 -24.14 34.01
N LEU A 77 -1.13 -23.17 34.39
CA LEU A 77 -0.43 -22.26 33.47
C LEU A 77 0.44 -23.00 32.42
N GLY A 78 0.97 -24.17 32.77
CA GLY A 78 1.76 -25.00 31.86
C GLY A 78 0.97 -25.92 30.92
N ASN A 79 -0.36 -26.02 31.08
CA ASN A 79 -1.19 -27.04 30.41
C ASN A 79 -2.48 -26.47 29.77
N ASP A 80 -2.62 -25.15 29.68
CA ASP A 80 -3.80 -24.54 29.07
C ASP A 80 -3.84 -24.74 27.54
N PHE A 81 -5.03 -24.72 26.94
CA PHE A 81 -5.32 -25.29 25.61
C PHE A 81 -4.66 -24.57 24.42
N ARG A 82 -3.34 -24.73 24.23
CA ARG A 82 -2.61 -24.32 23.02
C ARG A 82 -2.83 -25.32 21.87
N THR A 83 -4.04 -25.35 21.31
CA THR A 83 -4.39 -26.13 20.11
C THR A 83 -3.83 -25.52 18.82
N ASN A 84 -2.54 -25.18 18.82
CA ASN A 84 -1.72 -24.91 17.64
C ASN A 84 -0.23 -24.99 18.01
N GLY A 85 0.38 -26.16 17.74
CA GLY A 85 1.81 -26.35 17.52
C GLY A 85 2.84 -25.70 18.46
N GLY A 86 2.93 -26.15 19.72
CA GLY A 86 4.20 -26.15 20.47
C GLY A 86 4.86 -24.81 20.83
N LEU A 87 4.24 -23.67 20.54
CA LEU A 87 4.76 -22.33 20.84
C LEU A 87 5.11 -22.17 22.32
N LYS A 88 6.29 -21.59 22.60
CA LYS A 88 6.80 -21.28 23.93
C LYS A 88 6.06 -20.10 24.54
N ASP A 89 6.27 -19.87 25.83
CA ASP A 89 5.71 -18.68 26.46
C ASP A 89 6.42 -17.40 25.99
N GLY A 90 5.65 -16.35 25.74
CA GLY A 90 6.12 -15.10 25.10
C GLY A 90 6.50 -15.19 23.61
N GLU A 91 6.33 -16.34 22.95
CA GLU A 91 6.66 -16.51 21.53
C GLU A 91 5.61 -15.86 20.61
N VAL A 92 6.04 -14.93 19.75
CA VAL A 92 5.18 -14.25 18.77
C VAL A 92 5.44 -14.86 17.38
N VAL A 93 4.43 -15.51 16.81
CA VAL A 93 4.47 -15.96 15.41
C VAL A 93 4.51 -14.72 14.51
N VAL A 94 5.53 -14.61 13.66
CA VAL A 94 5.67 -13.53 12.69
C VAL A 94 5.10 -14.00 11.35
N TYR A 95 4.29 -13.15 10.70
CA TYR A 95 3.71 -13.39 9.38
C TYR A 95 4.37 -12.47 8.35
N GLU A 96 5.12 -13.05 7.42
CA GLU A 96 5.82 -12.30 6.38
C GLU A 96 5.27 -12.58 4.98
N PRO A 97 5.21 -11.58 4.07
CA PRO A 97 4.87 -11.80 2.67
C PRO A 97 5.75 -12.86 2.00
N GLY A 98 5.16 -13.64 1.10
CA GLY A 98 5.80 -14.76 0.42
C GLY A 98 5.86 -16.06 1.22
N GLN A 99 5.49 -16.08 2.50
CA GLN A 99 5.36 -17.32 3.28
C GLN A 99 4.04 -18.04 2.96
N PRO A 100 3.98 -19.39 3.00
CA PRO A 100 2.73 -20.13 2.87
C PRO A 100 1.70 -19.74 3.94
N ALA A 101 0.46 -19.50 3.52
CA ALA A 101 -0.64 -19.21 4.43
C ALA A 101 -1.02 -20.45 5.26
N LEU A 102 -1.18 -20.28 6.57
CA LEU A 102 -1.72 -21.34 7.44
C LEU A 102 -3.20 -21.57 7.13
N SER A 103 -3.69 -22.80 7.33
CA SER A 103 -5.11 -23.11 7.19
C SER A 103 -5.97 -22.27 8.14
N PHE A 104 -7.21 -22.00 7.74
CA PHE A 104 -8.17 -21.28 8.56
C PHE A 104 -9.61 -21.64 8.20
N ASP A 105 -10.48 -21.48 9.19
CA ASP A 105 -11.92 -21.58 9.04
C ASP A 105 -12.51 -20.19 8.77
N ILE A 106 -13.48 -20.10 7.87
CA ILE A 106 -14.33 -18.92 7.72
C ILE A 106 -15.80 -19.34 7.75
N TRP A 107 -16.54 -18.75 8.69
CA TRP A 107 -17.98 -18.99 8.84
C TRP A 107 -18.73 -17.92 8.06
N GLU A 108 -19.53 -18.32 7.09
CA GLU A 108 -20.32 -17.43 6.25
C GLU A 108 -21.82 -17.72 6.30
N LEU A 109 -22.60 -17.01 5.48
CA LEU A 109 -24.05 -17.02 5.52
C LEU A 109 -24.68 -18.40 5.24
N ASN A 110 -23.97 -19.27 4.53
CA ASN A 110 -24.42 -20.62 4.14
C ASN A 110 -23.79 -21.76 4.97
N GLY A 111 -22.78 -21.49 5.81
CA GLY A 111 -22.08 -22.52 6.60
C GLY A 111 -20.60 -22.22 6.81
N LYS A 112 -19.80 -23.28 7.00
CA LYS A 112 -18.36 -23.22 7.20
C LYS A 112 -17.63 -23.46 5.87
N LEU A 113 -16.63 -22.64 5.56
CA LEU A 113 -15.64 -22.90 4.51
C LEU A 113 -14.25 -23.04 5.17
N GLU A 114 -13.43 -23.94 4.64
CA GLU A 114 -12.14 -24.32 5.20
C GLU A 114 -11.05 -24.06 4.14
N PHE A 115 -10.06 -23.25 4.46
CA PHE A 115 -8.95 -22.95 3.55
C PHE A 115 -7.74 -23.86 3.85
N PRO A 116 -7.10 -24.49 2.84
CA PRO A 116 -7.37 -24.40 1.40
C PRO A 116 -8.33 -25.50 0.87
N GLU A 117 -8.83 -26.39 1.72
CA GLU A 117 -9.47 -27.65 1.33
C GLU A 117 -10.82 -27.48 0.61
N ASN A 118 -11.55 -26.39 0.86
CA ASN A 118 -12.85 -26.15 0.23
C ASN A 118 -12.70 -25.86 -1.28
N PRO A 119 -13.49 -26.53 -2.16
CA PRO A 119 -13.40 -26.35 -3.61
C PRO A 119 -13.50 -24.91 -4.14
N ILE A 120 -14.05 -23.96 -3.38
CA ILE A 120 -14.09 -22.55 -3.78
C ILE A 120 -12.68 -21.95 -3.97
N PHE A 121 -11.68 -22.41 -3.19
CA PHE A 121 -10.32 -21.86 -3.13
C PHE A 121 -9.31 -22.53 -4.08
N LEU A 122 -9.64 -23.70 -4.64
CA LEU A 122 -8.69 -24.48 -5.46
C LEU A 122 -8.20 -23.70 -6.69
N ASN A 123 -6.87 -23.55 -6.82
CA ASN A 123 -6.18 -22.78 -7.87
C ASN A 123 -6.58 -21.28 -7.94
N LYS A 124 -7.06 -20.70 -6.83
CA LYS A 124 -7.46 -19.30 -6.75
C LYS A 124 -6.68 -18.52 -5.70
N SER A 125 -6.47 -17.24 -5.97
CA SER A 125 -6.06 -16.28 -4.96
C SER A 125 -7.23 -15.94 -4.03
N VAL A 126 -6.91 -15.56 -2.81
CA VAL A 126 -7.88 -15.09 -1.81
C VAL A 126 -7.54 -13.64 -1.48
N ILE A 127 -8.50 -12.74 -1.58
CA ILE A 127 -8.36 -11.35 -1.15
C ILE A 127 -9.28 -11.12 0.04
N MET A 128 -8.70 -10.74 1.18
CA MET A 128 -9.41 -10.49 2.42
C MET A 128 -9.59 -8.99 2.61
N HIS A 129 -10.80 -8.57 2.93
CA HIS A 129 -11.10 -7.18 3.25
C HIS A 129 -11.95 -7.05 4.53
N VAL A 130 -11.39 -6.36 5.52
CA VAL A 130 -12.06 -5.98 6.77
C VAL A 130 -12.74 -4.62 6.62
N PHE A 131 -14.06 -4.58 6.75
CA PHE A 131 -14.86 -3.35 6.75
C PHE A 131 -14.95 -2.76 8.17
N ASP A 132 -14.29 -1.63 8.40
CA ASP A 132 -14.34 -0.88 9.65
C ASP A 132 -15.16 0.42 9.48
N PRO A 133 -16.37 0.54 10.07
CA PRO A 133 -17.25 1.70 9.88
C PRO A 133 -16.77 2.97 10.61
N ASP A 134 -15.74 2.87 11.47
CA ASP A 134 -15.05 4.02 12.04
C ASP A 134 -14.14 4.72 11.01
N SER A 135 -13.72 4.01 9.94
CA SER A 135 -12.94 4.59 8.85
C SER A 135 -13.88 5.25 7.84
N ALA A 136 -13.82 6.58 7.73
CA ALA A 136 -14.61 7.33 6.74
C ALA A 136 -14.30 6.90 5.29
N PHE A 137 -13.05 6.50 5.03
CA PHE A 137 -12.61 5.94 3.76
C PHE A 137 -13.36 4.65 3.41
N LEU A 138 -13.45 3.71 4.36
CA LEU A 138 -14.19 2.45 4.15
C LEU A 138 -15.71 2.63 4.15
N GLU A 139 -16.25 3.56 4.94
CA GLU A 139 -17.68 3.90 4.88
C GLU A 139 -18.05 4.45 3.51
N CYS A 140 -17.29 5.42 2.98
CA CYS A 140 -17.51 5.97 1.64
C CYS A 140 -17.41 4.86 0.56
N LEU A 141 -16.38 4.03 0.64
CA LEU A 141 -16.15 2.90 -0.28
C LEU A 141 -17.33 1.92 -0.31
N TRP A 142 -17.87 1.53 0.86
CA TRP A 142 -19.00 0.58 0.94
C TRP A 142 -20.38 1.19 0.73
N THR A 143 -20.52 2.52 0.86
CA THR A 143 -21.82 3.19 0.66
C THR A 143 -21.98 3.75 -0.75
N SER A 144 -20.91 4.07 -1.46
CA SER A 144 -20.92 4.49 -2.87
C SER A 144 -21.19 3.33 -3.84
N ASP A 145 -22.04 3.54 -4.86
CA ASP A 145 -22.15 2.60 -5.98
C ASP A 145 -20.89 2.64 -6.86
N GLU A 146 -20.31 3.82 -7.09
CA GLU A 146 -19.05 4.02 -7.83
C GLU A 146 -17.85 3.40 -7.11
N GLY A 147 -17.86 3.40 -5.77
CA GLY A 147 -16.88 2.70 -4.95
C GLY A 147 -16.91 1.18 -5.14
N LEU A 148 -18.10 0.60 -5.31
CA LEU A 148 -18.32 -0.85 -5.40
C LEU A 148 -18.42 -1.40 -6.84
N SER A 149 -18.74 -0.57 -7.83
CA SER A 149 -18.91 -0.93 -9.25
C SER A 149 -17.77 -1.77 -9.85
N PRO A 150 -16.48 -1.55 -9.51
CA PRO A 150 -15.37 -2.32 -10.06
C PRO A 150 -15.42 -3.81 -9.73
N LEU A 151 -16.18 -4.21 -8.71
CA LEU A 151 -16.40 -5.63 -8.37
C LEU A 151 -17.27 -6.38 -9.39
N PHE A 152 -17.88 -5.70 -10.37
CA PHE A 152 -18.75 -6.30 -11.39
C PHE A 152 -18.32 -6.01 -12.84
N GLU A 153 -17.23 -5.25 -13.02
CA GLU A 153 -16.73 -4.82 -14.34
C GLU A 153 -15.67 -5.81 -14.87
N ASP A 154 -14.43 -5.74 -14.40
CA ASP A 154 -13.27 -6.46 -14.99
C ASP A 154 -12.62 -7.47 -14.04
N VAL A 155 -13.44 -8.22 -13.27
CA VAL A 155 -12.95 -9.07 -12.17
C VAL A 155 -12.50 -10.45 -12.61
N SER A 156 -11.25 -10.80 -12.30
CA SER A 156 -10.70 -12.15 -12.48
C SER A 156 -11.61 -13.23 -11.91
N LYS A 157 -11.77 -14.34 -12.65
CA LYS A 157 -12.49 -15.54 -12.23
C LYS A 157 -11.70 -16.39 -11.23
N ASN A 158 -10.39 -16.15 -11.11
CA ASN A 158 -9.44 -16.93 -10.32
C ASN A 158 -9.20 -16.33 -8.92
N THR A 159 -10.08 -15.43 -8.45
CA THR A 159 -10.00 -14.85 -7.10
C THR A 159 -11.31 -15.05 -6.32
N VAL A 160 -11.16 -15.37 -5.04
CA VAL A 160 -12.23 -15.37 -4.01
C VAL A 160 -12.02 -14.15 -3.12
N TYR A 161 -13.11 -13.44 -2.80
CA TYR A 161 -13.08 -12.28 -1.90
C TYR A 161 -13.73 -12.66 -0.57
N ILE A 162 -13.03 -12.44 0.54
CA ILE A 162 -13.55 -12.66 1.90
C ILE A 162 -13.79 -11.31 2.56
N PHE A 163 -15.05 -10.95 2.71
CA PHE A 163 -15.51 -9.73 3.34
C PHE A 163 -15.83 -9.98 4.82
N VAL A 164 -15.19 -9.21 5.71
CA VAL A 164 -15.27 -9.38 7.16
C VAL A 164 -15.72 -8.08 7.83
N PRO A 165 -16.82 -8.04 8.59
CA PRO A 165 -17.17 -6.86 9.37
C PRO A 165 -16.20 -6.70 10.56
N LYS A 166 -15.74 -5.48 10.86
CA LYS A 166 -14.87 -5.23 12.02
C LYS A 166 -15.60 -5.45 13.35
N ARG A 167 -16.82 -4.93 13.45
CA ARG A 167 -17.63 -4.85 14.68
C ARG A 167 -18.69 -5.95 14.73
N ALA A 168 -19.01 -6.41 15.94
CA ALA A 168 -20.28 -7.09 16.20
C ALA A 168 -21.41 -6.08 16.35
N ASP A 169 -22.59 -6.42 15.83
CA ASP A 169 -23.86 -5.82 16.23
C ASP A 169 -24.59 -6.72 17.23
N VAL A 170 -25.84 -6.40 17.57
CA VAL A 170 -26.73 -7.24 18.41
C VAL A 170 -26.88 -8.67 17.87
N ASN A 171 -26.59 -8.88 16.59
CA ASN A 171 -26.40 -10.18 15.97
C ASN A 171 -25.12 -10.12 15.12
N ASP A 172 -24.12 -10.96 15.40
CA ASP A 172 -22.85 -11.02 14.66
C ASP A 172 -23.04 -11.18 13.14
N LYS A 173 -24.14 -11.83 12.72
CA LYS A 173 -24.52 -12.03 11.31
C LYS A 173 -24.95 -10.73 10.58
N TYR A 174 -25.26 -9.65 11.29
CA TYR A 174 -25.81 -8.43 10.67
C TYR A 174 -24.88 -7.80 9.64
N GLY A 175 -23.60 -7.59 10.00
CA GLY A 175 -22.60 -6.99 9.09
C GLY A 175 -22.47 -7.78 7.78
N ALA A 176 -22.36 -9.11 7.85
CA ALA A 176 -22.34 -9.97 6.67
C ALA A 176 -23.59 -9.84 5.79
N VAL A 177 -24.78 -9.79 6.39
CA VAL A 177 -26.04 -9.61 5.66
C VAL A 177 -26.11 -8.22 5.02
N TRP A 178 -25.67 -7.17 5.71
CA TRP A 178 -25.63 -5.80 5.18
C TRP A 178 -24.69 -5.71 3.97
N MET A 179 -23.44 -6.20 4.10
CA MET A 179 -22.44 -6.19 3.03
C MET A 179 -22.91 -7.03 1.82
N GLN A 180 -23.50 -8.20 2.04
CA GLN A 180 -24.06 -9.01 0.96
C GLN A 180 -25.25 -8.34 0.29
N ASN A 181 -26.16 -7.73 1.05
CA ASN A 181 -27.32 -7.03 0.48
C ASN A 181 -26.90 -5.79 -0.32
N ARG A 182 -25.87 -5.06 0.14
CA ARG A 182 -25.31 -3.90 -0.57
C ARG A 182 -24.77 -4.29 -1.95
N LEU A 183 -24.03 -5.40 -2.04
CA LEU A 183 -23.50 -5.92 -3.30
C LEU A 183 -24.58 -6.59 -4.16
N LYS A 184 -25.58 -7.26 -3.58
CA LYS A 184 -26.74 -7.78 -4.32
C LYS A 184 -27.60 -6.67 -4.95
N ALA A 185 -27.77 -5.54 -4.26
CA ALA A 185 -28.50 -4.40 -4.79
C ALA A 185 -27.79 -3.79 -6.02
N LEU A 186 -26.46 -3.67 -5.95
CA LEU A 186 -25.65 -3.20 -7.08
C LEU A 186 -25.60 -4.23 -8.22
N ALA A 187 -25.41 -5.52 -7.92
CA ALA A 187 -25.41 -6.61 -8.89
C ALA A 187 -26.67 -6.65 -9.77
N ALA A 188 -27.82 -6.21 -9.25
CA ALA A 188 -29.08 -6.13 -9.98
C ALA A 188 -29.10 -5.07 -11.10
N THR A 189 -28.13 -4.16 -11.15
CA THR A 189 -27.95 -3.19 -12.26
C THR A 189 -27.14 -3.76 -13.43
N TYR A 190 -26.41 -4.86 -13.21
CA TYR A 190 -25.57 -5.54 -14.21
C TYR A 190 -26.31 -6.70 -14.89
N LYS A 191 -25.70 -7.30 -15.92
CA LYS A 191 -26.26 -8.48 -16.62
C LYS A 191 -26.31 -9.68 -15.66
N VAL A 192 -27.53 -10.07 -15.25
CA VAL A 192 -27.83 -11.09 -14.22
C VAL A 192 -26.85 -12.28 -14.21
N ALA A 193 -26.70 -13.00 -15.32
CA ALA A 193 -25.86 -14.20 -15.37
C ALA A 193 -24.36 -13.97 -15.09
N ALA A 194 -23.83 -12.77 -15.42
CA ALA A 194 -22.45 -12.41 -15.09
C ALA A 194 -22.32 -11.98 -13.62
N ALA A 195 -23.28 -11.18 -13.13
CA ALA A 195 -23.30 -10.73 -11.74
C ALA A 195 -23.50 -11.90 -10.75
N GLU A 196 -24.32 -12.89 -11.10
CA GLU A 196 -24.48 -14.13 -10.32
C GLU A 196 -23.20 -14.98 -10.26
N ASP A 197 -22.39 -15.03 -11.32
CA ASP A 197 -21.12 -15.75 -11.32
C ASP A 197 -20.09 -15.08 -10.42
N VAL A 198 -20.01 -13.74 -10.51
CA VAL A 198 -19.19 -12.90 -9.63
C VAL A 198 -19.60 -13.07 -8.15
N MET A 199 -20.89 -12.96 -7.84
CA MET A 199 -21.41 -13.06 -6.46
C MET A 199 -21.10 -14.42 -5.79
N LYS A 200 -20.93 -15.51 -6.54
CA LYS A 200 -20.53 -16.83 -6.00
C LYS A 200 -19.09 -16.86 -5.46
N ARG A 201 -18.28 -15.83 -5.76
CA ARG A 201 -16.89 -15.70 -5.32
C ARG A 201 -16.73 -14.72 -4.15
N PHE A 202 -17.84 -14.19 -3.62
CA PHE A 202 -17.85 -13.28 -2.48
C PHE A 202 -18.35 -14.01 -1.22
N VAL A 203 -17.42 -14.28 -0.30
CA VAL A 203 -17.67 -14.91 1.00
C VAL A 203 -17.89 -13.80 2.04
N PHE A 204 -18.97 -13.89 2.83
CA PHE A 204 -19.33 -12.87 3.81
C PHE A 204 -19.29 -13.44 5.23
N SER A 205 -18.26 -13.07 6.00
CA SER A 205 -18.01 -13.63 7.34
C SER A 205 -19.09 -13.23 8.35
N VAL A 206 -19.83 -14.22 8.87
CA VAL A 206 -20.82 -14.00 9.95
C VAL A 206 -20.20 -13.87 11.33
N LEU A 207 -18.87 -13.96 11.41
CA LEU A 207 -18.08 -13.61 12.58
C LEU A 207 -17.33 -12.30 12.30
N PRO A 208 -17.40 -11.30 13.19
CA PRO A 208 -16.60 -10.10 13.06
C PRO A 208 -15.12 -10.39 13.27
N PHE A 209 -14.27 -9.49 12.78
CA PHE A 209 -12.81 -9.60 12.73
C PHE A 209 -12.15 -10.17 14.00
N TYR A 210 -12.54 -9.68 15.18
CA TYR A 210 -11.96 -10.14 16.45
C TYR A 210 -12.53 -11.47 16.99
N LYS A 211 -13.55 -12.03 16.34
CA LYS A 211 -14.14 -13.36 16.64
C LYS A 211 -13.72 -14.45 15.63
N LEU A 212 -12.89 -14.14 14.62
CA LEU A 212 -12.47 -15.11 13.59
C LEU A 212 -11.75 -16.35 14.14
N GLY A 213 -11.10 -16.26 15.30
CA GLY A 213 -10.38 -17.38 15.94
C GLY A 213 -9.11 -17.86 15.22
N SER A 214 -8.81 -17.32 14.04
CA SER A 214 -7.66 -17.67 13.21
C SER A 214 -6.44 -16.75 13.44
N TRP A 215 -5.38 -16.99 12.68
CA TRP A 215 -4.16 -16.17 12.64
C TRP A 215 -4.36 -14.81 11.94
N ILE A 216 -5.41 -14.64 11.13
CA ILE A 216 -5.63 -13.46 10.27
C ILE A 216 -5.60 -12.13 11.06
N PRO A 217 -6.25 -12.00 12.23
CA PRO A 217 -6.17 -10.76 13.03
C PRO A 217 -4.78 -10.49 13.62
N ALA A 218 -3.93 -11.50 13.77
CA ALA A 218 -2.54 -11.32 14.23
C ALA A 218 -1.64 -10.81 13.09
N MET A 219 -1.79 -11.36 11.87
CA MET A 219 -1.12 -10.83 10.68
C MET A 219 -1.51 -9.37 10.41
N LEU A 220 -2.81 -9.04 10.39
CA LEU A 220 -3.26 -7.68 10.09
C LEU A 220 -2.87 -6.64 11.17
N ARG A 221 -2.49 -7.09 12.38
CA ARG A 221 -1.78 -6.26 13.39
C ARG A 221 -0.28 -6.08 13.09
N GLN A 222 0.39 -7.05 12.49
CA GLN A 222 1.82 -7.00 12.15
C GLN A 222 2.13 -6.34 10.81
N TRP A 223 1.11 -6.19 9.96
CA TRP A 223 1.12 -5.45 8.70
C TRP A 223 0.44 -4.09 8.87
N GLN A 224 0.52 -3.53 10.09
CA GLN A 224 -0.25 -2.38 10.58
C GLN A 224 -0.28 -1.23 9.57
N CYS A 225 -1.44 -0.62 9.35
CA CYS A 225 -1.46 0.66 8.65
C CYS A 225 -0.79 1.74 9.51
N VAL A 226 0.22 2.39 8.94
CA VAL A 226 0.99 3.49 9.54
C VAL A 226 1.26 4.62 8.53
N ASP A 227 0.51 4.64 7.42
CA ASP A 227 0.72 5.51 6.25
C ASP A 227 -0.61 6.19 5.85
N HIS A 228 -0.58 7.02 4.79
CA HIS A 228 -1.71 7.81 4.33
C HIS A 228 -3.00 7.00 4.02
N LEU A 229 -4.18 7.63 4.17
CA LEU A 229 -5.53 7.13 3.80
C LEU A 229 -5.99 5.76 4.34
N CYS A 230 -5.18 5.04 5.11
CA CYS A 230 -5.62 3.93 5.94
C CYS A 230 -5.54 4.29 7.43
N GLY A 231 -5.91 3.36 8.32
CA GLY A 231 -6.13 3.68 9.73
C GLY A 231 -7.46 4.41 9.93
N LEU A 232 -7.57 5.12 11.05
CA LEU A 232 -8.72 5.95 11.38
C LEU A 232 -8.33 7.43 11.32
N ASP A 233 -8.46 8.00 10.12
CA ASP A 233 -8.35 9.45 9.90
C ASP A 233 -9.51 10.17 10.59
N GLN A 234 -9.19 11.16 11.42
CA GLN A 234 -10.14 11.78 12.35
C GLN A 234 -9.97 13.30 12.44
N ALA A 235 -11.08 13.98 12.72
CA ALA A 235 -11.14 15.37 13.10
C ALA A 235 -11.45 15.49 14.60
N VAL A 236 -10.74 16.38 15.28
CA VAL A 236 -10.89 16.64 16.72
C VAL A 236 -11.39 18.07 16.88
N ILE A 237 -12.63 18.22 17.32
CA ILE A 237 -13.32 19.50 17.47
C ILE A 237 -13.39 19.84 18.96
N GLN A 238 -12.72 20.93 19.34
CA GLN A 238 -12.80 21.50 20.68
C GLN A 238 -13.79 22.67 20.68
N THR A 239 -14.68 22.70 21.67
CA THR A 239 -15.63 23.82 21.87
C THR A 239 -15.27 24.63 23.12
N ASN A 240 -15.82 25.84 23.25
CA ASN A 240 -15.84 26.57 24.52
C ASN A 240 -16.94 26.07 25.49
N THR A 241 -17.88 25.25 25.02
CA THR A 241 -19.01 24.73 25.80
C THR A 241 -18.75 23.41 26.53
N THR A 242 -17.70 22.66 26.15
CA THR A 242 -17.37 21.36 26.74
C THR A 242 -15.88 21.25 27.08
N PRO A 243 -15.49 20.70 28.25
CA PRO A 243 -14.08 20.47 28.59
C PRO A 243 -13.46 19.29 27.82
N TYR A 244 -14.28 18.50 27.12
CA TYR A 244 -13.88 17.37 26.29
C TYR A 244 -14.10 17.70 24.80
N PRO A 245 -13.22 17.27 23.89
CA PRO A 245 -13.41 17.39 22.46
C PRO A 245 -14.44 16.39 21.93
N ARG A 246 -14.96 16.64 20.73
CA ARG A 246 -15.56 15.62 19.87
C ARG A 246 -14.48 15.07 18.94
N VAL A 247 -14.25 13.76 18.94
CA VAL A 247 -13.46 13.08 17.90
C VAL A 247 -14.46 12.45 16.94
N ILE A 248 -14.32 12.75 15.65
CA ILE A 248 -15.21 12.28 14.58
C ILE A 248 -14.39 11.79 13.39
N LYS A 249 -14.93 10.90 12.55
CA LYS A 249 -14.22 10.37 11.38
C LYS A 249 -14.12 11.39 10.24
N ARG A 250 -13.03 11.30 9.48
CA ARG A 250 -12.62 12.25 8.44
C ARG A 250 -12.19 11.51 7.18
N LEU A 251 -12.66 11.95 6.02
CA LEU A 251 -12.15 11.58 4.71
C LEU A 251 -11.51 12.82 4.08
N ASN A 252 -10.28 12.68 3.59
CA ASN A 252 -9.62 13.77 2.86
C ASN A 252 -10.23 13.91 1.47
N ALA A 253 -10.07 15.08 0.86
CA ALA A 253 -10.26 15.19 -0.58
C ALA A 253 -9.33 14.25 -1.35
N ARG A 254 -9.77 13.90 -2.56
CA ARG A 254 -9.07 12.98 -3.46
C ARG A 254 -7.63 13.46 -3.68
N TYR A 255 -6.69 12.53 -3.53
CA TYR A 255 -5.24 12.77 -3.41
C TYR A 255 -4.60 13.51 -4.59
N ASP A 256 -5.27 13.52 -5.74
CA ASP A 256 -4.82 14.03 -7.02
C ASP A 256 -5.36 15.43 -7.35
N TRP A 257 -6.31 15.95 -6.56
CA TRP A 257 -7.00 17.21 -6.86
C TRP A 257 -6.63 18.36 -5.92
N LEU A 258 -6.62 18.15 -4.60
CA LEU A 258 -6.41 19.22 -3.61
C LEU A 258 -5.18 18.96 -2.73
N PRO A 259 -4.54 20.02 -2.18
CA PRO A 259 -3.44 19.87 -1.24
C PRO A 259 -3.79 18.96 -0.05
N SER A 260 -2.82 18.18 0.42
CA SER A 260 -2.96 17.43 1.68
C SER A 260 -3.24 18.39 2.84
N PRO A 261 -4.18 18.06 3.76
CA PRO A 261 -4.44 18.86 4.97
C PRO A 261 -3.20 19.16 5.82
N GLU A 262 -2.17 18.32 5.75
CA GLU A 262 -0.89 18.53 6.43
C GLU A 262 -0.23 19.88 6.08
N SER A 263 -0.40 20.34 4.83
CA SER A 263 0.15 21.61 4.32
C SER A 263 -0.31 22.85 5.11
N VAL A 264 -1.51 22.81 5.67
CA VAL A 264 -2.13 23.94 6.38
C VAL A 264 -2.13 23.69 7.89
N PHE A 265 -2.57 22.50 8.29
CA PHE A 265 -2.68 22.13 9.70
C PHE A 265 -1.31 21.71 10.24
N GLY A 266 -0.84 20.52 9.86
CA GLY A 266 0.14 19.79 10.66
C GLY A 266 -0.32 19.69 12.12
N ASN A 267 0.60 19.87 13.06
CA ASN A 267 0.31 19.86 14.49
C ASN A 267 -0.42 21.12 15.03
N LYS A 268 -1.11 21.90 14.18
CA LYS A 268 -1.77 23.17 14.58
C LYS A 268 -3.28 23.02 14.76
N THR A 269 -3.79 23.58 15.86
CA THR A 269 -5.21 23.89 16.03
C THR A 269 -5.58 25.15 15.25
N LEU A 270 -6.66 25.11 14.46
CA LEU A 270 -7.18 26.27 13.72
C LEU A 270 -8.65 26.58 14.10
N PRO A 271 -9.09 27.86 14.03
CA PRO A 271 -10.49 28.22 14.22
C PRO A 271 -11.39 27.62 13.13
N LEU A 272 -12.51 27.01 13.53
CA LEU A 272 -13.53 26.45 12.65
C LEU A 272 -14.75 27.37 12.64
N VAL A 273 -15.05 27.98 11.49
CA VAL A 273 -16.04 29.06 11.36
C VAL A 273 -17.17 28.65 10.42
N GLN A 274 -18.40 28.87 10.86
CA GLN A 274 -19.61 28.58 10.10
C GLN A 274 -19.69 29.39 8.79
N ALA A 275 -20.00 28.72 7.68
CA ALA A 275 -20.20 29.30 6.35
C ALA A 275 -21.46 28.80 5.64
N GLY A 276 -22.37 28.14 6.35
CA GLY A 276 -23.67 27.71 5.82
C GLY A 276 -23.52 26.60 4.78
N ASP A 277 -24.07 26.82 3.58
CA ASP A 277 -23.97 25.89 2.45
C ASP A 277 -22.67 26.05 1.64
N GLY A 278 -21.87 27.09 1.90
CA GLY A 278 -20.67 27.41 1.12
C GLY A 278 -20.94 27.97 -0.28
N CYS A 279 -22.20 28.16 -0.68
CA CYS A 279 -22.58 28.46 -2.07
C CYS A 279 -22.48 29.93 -2.47
N LYS A 280 -21.97 30.76 -1.56
CA LYS A 280 -21.68 32.19 -1.75
C LYS A 280 -20.41 32.53 -0.96
N THR A 281 -19.64 33.48 -1.47
CA THR A 281 -18.48 34.04 -0.75
C THR A 281 -18.91 34.74 0.54
N THR A 282 -18.16 34.56 1.63
CA THR A 282 -18.41 35.23 2.92
C THR A 282 -17.10 35.68 3.58
N THR A 283 -17.05 36.91 4.08
CA THR A 283 -15.85 37.41 4.78
C THR A 283 -15.63 36.77 6.17
N SER A 284 -16.57 35.97 6.67
CA SER A 284 -16.48 35.34 8.00
C SER A 284 -15.35 34.33 8.15
N VAL A 285 -14.99 33.61 7.07
CA VAL A 285 -14.01 32.51 7.10
C VAL A 285 -12.57 32.95 6.82
N ASN A 286 -12.33 34.24 6.58
CA ASN A 286 -11.02 34.75 6.23
C ASN A 286 -9.96 34.34 7.28
N MET A 287 -8.82 33.81 6.81
CA MET A 287 -7.73 33.26 7.62
C MET A 287 -8.11 32.13 8.60
N SER A 288 -9.29 31.52 8.42
CA SER A 288 -9.87 30.47 9.27
C SER A 288 -10.23 29.22 8.46
N VAL A 289 -10.72 28.16 9.11
CA VAL A 289 -11.27 26.97 8.43
C VAL A 289 -12.76 27.17 8.20
N ALA A 290 -13.24 26.99 6.98
CA ALA A 290 -14.65 27.10 6.64
C ALA A 290 -15.39 25.78 6.95
N LEU A 291 -16.44 25.85 7.77
CA LEU A 291 -17.38 24.75 7.99
C LEU A 291 -18.61 24.95 7.11
N VAL A 292 -18.88 24.00 6.22
CA VAL A 292 -20.02 24.04 5.28
C VAL A 292 -20.81 22.73 5.31
N SER A 293 -22.11 22.80 5.09
CA SER A 293 -22.92 21.59 4.86
C SER A 293 -22.59 20.96 3.51
N SER A 294 -22.79 19.65 3.41
CA SER A 294 -22.78 18.92 2.14
C SER A 294 -23.88 19.40 1.18
N GLN A 295 -25.07 19.73 1.69
CA GLN A 295 -26.22 20.19 0.89
C GLN A 295 -26.02 21.53 0.16
N GLY A 296 -26.74 21.73 -0.95
CA GLY A 296 -26.79 22.98 -1.70
C GLY A 296 -26.29 22.87 -3.14
N CYS A 297 -25.24 23.63 -3.46
CA CYS A 297 -24.51 23.66 -4.73
C CYS A 297 -23.46 22.53 -4.84
N SER A 298 -22.70 22.50 -5.94
CA SER A 298 -21.65 21.51 -6.16
C SER A 298 -20.50 21.60 -5.14
N VAL A 299 -19.73 20.52 -5.02
CA VAL A 299 -18.50 20.51 -4.21
C VAL A 299 -17.48 21.53 -4.75
N PHE A 300 -17.36 21.64 -6.07
CA PHE A 300 -16.52 22.65 -6.73
C PHE A 300 -16.91 24.09 -6.35
N ASP A 301 -18.21 24.42 -6.40
CA ASP A 301 -18.72 25.75 -6.01
C ASP A 301 -18.37 26.09 -4.57
N LYS A 302 -18.57 25.15 -3.63
CA LYS A 302 -18.26 25.32 -2.21
C LYS A 302 -16.78 25.67 -2.02
N LEU A 303 -15.90 24.89 -2.63
CA LEU A 303 -14.45 25.07 -2.52
C LEU A 303 -14.00 26.38 -3.18
N SER A 304 -14.46 26.65 -4.40
CA SER A 304 -14.14 27.88 -5.14
C SER A 304 -14.59 29.13 -4.40
N ASN A 305 -15.81 29.13 -3.82
CA ASN A 305 -16.32 30.25 -3.03
C ASN A 305 -15.58 30.42 -1.69
N MET A 306 -15.25 29.33 -0.98
CA MET A 306 -14.53 29.43 0.29
C MET A 306 -13.06 29.83 0.10
N TYR A 307 -12.42 29.39 -0.99
CA TYR A 307 -11.10 29.87 -1.42
C TYR A 307 -11.11 31.37 -1.71
N LYS A 308 -12.06 31.85 -2.55
CA LYS A 308 -12.31 33.28 -2.81
C LYS A 308 -12.69 34.09 -1.56
N SER A 309 -13.11 33.42 -0.48
CA SER A 309 -13.42 34.01 0.82
C SER A 309 -12.21 34.13 1.76
N GLY A 310 -11.03 33.68 1.34
CA GLY A 310 -9.81 33.66 2.17
C GLY A 310 -9.79 32.57 3.24
N ALA A 311 -10.61 31.52 3.10
CA ALA A 311 -10.51 30.35 3.96
C ALA A 311 -9.16 29.64 3.75
N LYS A 312 -8.57 29.09 4.82
CA LYS A 312 -7.34 28.29 4.75
C LYS A 312 -7.59 26.83 4.38
N ALA A 313 -8.80 26.33 4.65
CA ALA A 313 -9.23 24.96 4.43
C ALA A 313 -10.75 24.89 4.48
N VAL A 314 -11.34 23.81 3.93
CA VAL A 314 -12.78 23.56 3.98
C VAL A 314 -13.09 22.23 4.65
N VAL A 315 -14.05 22.24 5.57
CA VAL A 315 -14.62 21.06 6.23
C VAL A 315 -16.08 20.95 5.78
N ILE A 316 -16.38 19.92 4.98
CA ILE A 316 -17.72 19.63 4.50
C ILE A 316 -18.33 18.58 5.44
N TYR A 317 -19.43 18.90 6.12
CA TYR A 317 -20.10 17.91 6.98
C TYR A 317 -21.24 17.18 6.25
N ALA A 318 -21.27 15.85 6.41
CA ALA A 318 -22.38 15.01 5.96
C ALA A 318 -23.68 15.36 6.71
N ASP A 319 -24.83 15.07 6.11
CA ASP A 319 -26.12 15.23 6.79
C ASP A 319 -26.30 14.18 7.90
N ARG A 320 -27.14 14.51 8.88
CA ARG A 320 -27.40 13.67 10.06
C ARG A 320 -27.94 12.29 9.65
N GLY A 321 -27.12 11.25 9.84
CA GLY A 321 -27.46 9.87 9.50
C GLY A 321 -27.11 9.47 8.07
N THR A 322 -26.39 10.31 7.33
CA THR A 322 -25.80 9.99 6.01
C THR A 322 -24.30 9.68 6.15
N PRO A 323 -23.75 8.79 5.32
CA PRO A 323 -22.32 8.45 5.34
C PRO A 323 -21.45 9.57 4.75
N VAL A 324 -20.18 9.61 5.16
CA VAL A 324 -19.18 10.54 4.61
C VAL A 324 -18.98 10.29 3.12
N GLN A 325 -18.89 11.35 2.31
CA GLN A 325 -18.74 11.29 0.85
C GLN A 325 -17.33 11.72 0.42
N GLU A 326 -16.87 11.23 -0.74
CA GLU A 326 -15.61 11.65 -1.36
C GLU A 326 -15.70 13.08 -1.90
N ILE A 327 -14.66 13.88 -1.65
CA ILE A 327 -14.49 15.21 -2.26
C ILE A 327 -13.61 15.03 -3.50
N THR A 328 -14.24 15.06 -4.67
CA THR A 328 -13.61 14.85 -5.99
C THR A 328 -14.16 15.83 -7.04
N CYS A 329 -13.46 15.95 -8.16
CA CYS A 329 -13.71 16.88 -9.27
C CYS A 329 -14.24 16.17 -10.53
N LYS A 330 -14.80 16.94 -11.47
CA LYS A 330 -15.27 16.42 -12.77
C LYS A 330 -14.82 17.31 -13.95
N GLY A 331 -14.04 16.73 -14.86
CA GLY A 331 -13.59 17.41 -16.08
C GLY A 331 -12.69 18.61 -15.78
N GLU A 332 -13.02 19.78 -16.34
CA GLU A 332 -12.26 21.02 -16.17
C GLU A 332 -12.15 21.50 -14.71
N GLU A 333 -13.05 21.04 -13.81
CA GLU A 333 -12.94 21.25 -12.36
C GLU A 333 -11.62 20.74 -11.77
N CYS A 334 -11.05 19.67 -12.35
CA CYS A 334 -9.82 19.04 -11.88
C CYS A 334 -8.56 19.85 -12.22
N THR A 335 -8.65 20.79 -13.17
CA THR A 335 -7.54 21.66 -13.59
C THR A 335 -7.61 23.07 -12.99
N ALA A 336 -8.58 23.33 -12.11
CA ALA A 336 -8.75 24.64 -11.49
C ALA A 336 -7.79 24.85 -10.30
N ASP A 337 -7.14 26.01 -10.24
CA ASP A 337 -6.27 26.40 -9.12
C ASP A 337 -7.11 26.70 -7.85
N ILE A 338 -7.28 25.66 -7.02
CA ILE A 338 -7.89 25.73 -5.68
C ILE A 338 -6.81 25.33 -4.67
N SER A 339 -5.95 26.29 -4.32
CA SER A 339 -4.75 26.05 -3.51
C SER A 339 -5.01 25.83 -2.00
N ILE A 340 -6.12 25.19 -1.61
CA ILE A 340 -6.47 24.89 -0.20
C ILE A 340 -6.96 23.45 0.00
N PRO A 341 -6.59 22.79 1.11
CA PRO A 341 -7.07 21.46 1.44
C PRO A 341 -8.55 21.44 1.81
N ALA A 342 -9.23 20.33 1.50
CA ALA A 342 -10.57 20.05 1.98
C ALA A 342 -10.71 18.64 2.56
N VAL A 343 -11.66 18.48 3.48
CA VAL A 343 -12.02 17.20 4.08
C VAL A 343 -13.54 17.09 4.21
N SER A 344 -14.07 15.87 4.06
CA SER A 344 -15.44 15.54 4.46
C SER A 344 -15.42 14.88 5.84
N VAL A 345 -16.43 15.19 6.67
CA VAL A 345 -16.57 14.65 8.04
C VAL A 345 -18.00 14.21 8.32
N GLU A 346 -18.20 13.33 9.29
CA GLU A 346 -19.54 12.94 9.73
C GLU A 346 -20.26 14.06 10.50
N TRP A 347 -21.59 13.95 10.62
CA TRP A 347 -22.41 14.94 11.33
C TRP A 347 -22.20 14.91 12.85
N THR A 348 -22.12 16.08 13.49
CA THR A 348 -22.14 16.21 14.96
C THR A 348 -23.04 17.36 15.43
N ASP A 349 -23.57 17.24 16.64
CA ASP A 349 -24.45 18.23 17.30
C ASP A 349 -23.79 19.60 17.45
N VAL A 350 -22.46 19.61 17.60
CA VAL A 350 -21.64 20.81 17.68
C VAL A 350 -21.76 21.69 16.42
N PHE A 351 -21.94 21.11 15.23
CA PHE A 351 -22.01 21.85 13.96
C PHE A 351 -23.30 22.68 13.78
N ILE A 352 -24.30 22.52 14.64
CA ILE A 352 -25.51 23.37 14.66
C ILE A 352 -25.59 24.24 15.92
N SER A 353 -24.48 24.34 16.66
CA SER A 353 -24.39 25.16 17.88
C SER A 353 -23.80 26.55 17.61
N ASN A 354 -24.09 27.50 18.51
CA ASN A 354 -23.44 28.82 18.54
C ASN A 354 -22.09 28.79 19.33
N ALA A 355 -21.50 27.62 19.55
CA ALA A 355 -20.22 27.50 20.26
C ALA A 355 -19.06 27.98 19.38
N THR A 356 -18.01 28.53 19.98
CA THR A 356 -16.76 28.78 19.25
C THR A 356 -16.02 27.45 19.09
N MET A 357 -15.73 27.07 17.85
CA MET A 357 -15.12 25.80 17.51
C MET A 357 -13.67 25.98 17.07
N ASN A 358 -12.82 25.06 17.51
CA ASN A 358 -11.44 24.88 17.07
C ASN A 358 -11.27 23.45 16.57
N ILE A 359 -10.47 23.23 15.54
CA ILE A 359 -10.27 21.92 14.92
C ILE A 359 -8.78 21.58 14.75
N THR A 360 -8.43 20.33 15.05
CA THR A 360 -7.20 19.64 14.63
C THR A 360 -7.56 18.35 13.88
N PHE A 361 -6.58 17.78 13.17
CA PHE A 361 -6.68 16.42 12.64
C PHE A 361 -5.75 15.47 13.41
N GLN A 362 -6.12 14.20 13.43
CA GLN A 362 -5.29 13.11 13.94
C GLN A 362 -5.52 11.86 13.09
N ASN A 363 -4.58 10.93 13.11
CA ASN A 363 -4.80 9.56 12.63
C ASN A 363 -4.63 8.63 13.83
N THR A 364 -5.60 7.73 14.06
CA THR A 364 -5.43 6.63 15.02
C THR A 364 -5.03 5.37 14.25
N PRO A 365 -3.81 4.83 14.46
CA PRO A 365 -3.36 3.61 13.79
C PRO A 365 -4.24 2.40 14.09
N SER A 366 -4.51 1.57 13.09
CA SER A 366 -5.33 0.35 13.21
C SER A 366 -4.62 -0.87 12.62
N GLU A 367 -5.20 -2.05 12.80
CA GLU A 367 -4.93 -3.15 11.87
C GLU A 367 -5.15 -2.72 10.43
N ASN A 368 -4.40 -3.33 9.52
CA ASN A 368 -4.64 -3.18 8.10
C ASN A 368 -6.01 -3.74 7.72
N PHE A 369 -6.64 -3.13 6.72
CA PHE A 369 -7.96 -3.50 6.23
C PHE A 369 -7.91 -4.53 5.10
N PHE A 370 -6.74 -4.80 4.54
CA PHE A 370 -6.53 -5.64 3.37
C PHE A 370 -5.34 -6.59 3.56
N ALA A 371 -5.50 -7.83 3.08
CA ALA A 371 -4.41 -8.78 2.86
C ALA A 371 -4.84 -9.80 1.81
N ALA A 372 -3.88 -10.52 1.23
CA ALA A 372 -4.17 -11.53 0.23
C ALA A 372 -3.35 -12.81 0.44
N ILE A 373 -3.80 -13.86 -0.26
CA ILE A 373 -3.08 -15.10 -0.50
C ILE A 373 -3.03 -15.27 -2.02
N ASP A 374 -1.84 -15.43 -2.59
CA ASP A 374 -1.69 -15.60 -4.04
C ASP A 374 -2.07 -17.01 -4.52
N ARG A 375 -2.08 -17.23 -5.84
CA ARG A 375 -2.46 -18.53 -6.45
C ARG A 375 -1.49 -19.67 -6.12
N SER A 376 -0.32 -19.39 -5.53
CA SER A 376 0.60 -20.40 -4.98
C SER A 376 0.32 -20.74 -3.51
N GLY A 377 -0.64 -20.06 -2.86
CA GLY A 377 -0.97 -20.24 -1.44
C GLY A 377 -0.13 -19.37 -0.49
N ASN A 378 0.62 -18.39 -0.98
CA ASN A 378 1.50 -17.56 -0.16
C ASN A 378 0.85 -16.23 0.24
N LEU A 379 1.13 -15.77 1.46
CA LEU A 379 0.74 -14.47 1.99
C LEU A 379 1.24 -13.33 1.10
N ALA A 380 0.39 -12.34 0.82
CA ALA A 380 0.74 -11.16 0.03
C ALA A 380 0.16 -9.88 0.65
N GLU A 381 1.00 -8.86 0.83
CA GLU A 381 0.56 -7.48 1.05
C GLU A 381 -0.22 -6.99 -0.19
N VAL A 382 -1.23 -6.15 0.05
CA VAL A 382 -2.17 -5.65 -0.95
C VAL A 382 -1.86 -4.20 -1.37
N GLY A 383 -0.78 -3.61 -0.83
CA GLY A 383 -0.36 -2.24 -1.14
C GLY A 383 -1.28 -1.15 -0.55
N TRP A 384 -1.23 0.04 -1.12
CA TRP A 384 -1.96 1.23 -0.67
C TRP A 384 -3.08 1.64 -1.65
N PHE A 385 -4.20 2.13 -1.11
CA PHE A 385 -5.40 2.56 -1.85
C PHE A 385 -5.50 4.09 -1.81
N LEU A 386 -5.43 4.73 -2.98
CA LEU A 386 -5.35 6.19 -3.09
C LEU A 386 -6.72 6.89 -3.01
N PHE A 387 -7.83 6.18 -3.19
CA PHE A 387 -9.20 6.70 -3.04
C PHE A 387 -10.22 5.59 -2.70
N PRO A 388 -11.42 5.91 -2.16
CA PRO A 388 -12.45 4.96 -1.69
C PRO A 388 -13.10 4.03 -2.76
N SER A 389 -12.33 3.18 -3.43
CA SER A 389 -12.82 2.30 -4.50
C SER A 389 -12.31 0.87 -4.42
N MET A 390 -13.12 -0.07 -4.92
CA MET A 390 -12.76 -1.48 -5.09
C MET A 390 -11.83 -1.73 -6.28
N ARG A 391 -11.49 -0.71 -7.12
CA ARG A 391 -10.55 -0.89 -8.25
C ARG A 391 -9.22 -1.49 -7.80
N PHE A 392 -8.70 -1.06 -6.65
CA PHE A 392 -7.45 -1.58 -6.06
C PHE A 392 -7.52 -3.07 -5.67
N LEU A 393 -8.67 -3.59 -5.23
CA LEU A 393 -8.82 -5.05 -5.04
C LEU A 393 -8.86 -5.79 -6.38
N ASN A 394 -9.46 -5.18 -7.42
CA ASN A 394 -9.51 -5.79 -8.75
C ASN A 394 -8.14 -5.80 -9.44
N TRP A 395 -7.39 -4.71 -9.41
CA TRP A 395 -6.00 -4.66 -9.89
C TRP A 395 -5.12 -5.68 -9.15
N GLN A 396 -5.26 -5.79 -7.81
CA GLN A 396 -4.55 -6.83 -7.05
C GLN A 396 -4.94 -8.26 -7.48
N SER A 397 -6.20 -8.47 -7.86
CA SER A 397 -6.72 -9.75 -8.36
C SER A 397 -6.18 -10.09 -9.76
N GLN A 398 -6.16 -9.10 -10.67
CA GLN A 398 -5.57 -9.21 -12.01
C GLN A 398 -4.07 -9.52 -11.96
N TRP A 399 -3.33 -8.90 -11.03
CA TRP A 399 -1.92 -9.19 -10.80
C TRP A 399 -1.65 -10.65 -10.38
N PHE A 400 -2.57 -11.29 -9.64
CA PHE A 400 -2.41 -12.71 -9.30
C PHE A 400 -2.62 -13.65 -10.50
N ASP A 401 -3.34 -13.21 -11.54
CA ASP A 401 -3.35 -13.92 -12.82
C ASP A 401 -2.06 -13.68 -13.61
N TYR A 402 -1.60 -12.42 -13.73
CA TYR A 402 -0.31 -12.11 -14.35
C TYR A 402 0.85 -12.92 -13.71
N LYS A 403 0.95 -12.97 -12.37
CA LYS A 403 1.96 -13.80 -11.68
C LYS A 403 1.81 -15.29 -11.97
N ALA A 404 0.58 -15.81 -12.08
CA ALA A 404 0.37 -17.23 -12.34
C ALA A 404 0.73 -17.61 -13.78
N ASP A 405 0.42 -16.74 -14.75
CA ASP A 405 0.79 -16.94 -16.16
C ASP A 405 2.29 -16.73 -16.38
N LEU A 406 2.94 -15.84 -15.62
CA LEU A 406 4.39 -15.71 -15.52
C LEU A 406 5.03 -16.97 -14.92
N GLN A 407 4.55 -17.46 -13.78
CA GLN A 407 5.00 -18.72 -13.18
C GLN A 407 4.83 -19.91 -14.15
N SER A 408 3.73 -19.95 -14.90
CA SER A 408 3.49 -20.98 -15.92
C SER A 408 4.54 -20.92 -17.03
N GLN A 409 4.87 -19.73 -17.56
CA GLN A 409 5.96 -19.55 -18.54
C GLN A 409 7.33 -19.93 -17.97
N LEU A 410 7.64 -19.53 -16.75
CA LEU A 410 8.92 -19.84 -16.08
C LEU A 410 9.09 -21.35 -15.82
N SER A 411 7.99 -22.09 -15.66
CA SER A 411 8.00 -23.55 -15.45
C SER A 411 8.24 -24.38 -16.72
N LEU A 412 8.26 -23.75 -17.91
CA LEU A 412 8.52 -24.45 -19.17
C LEU A 412 10.00 -24.87 -19.31
N PRO A 413 10.32 -26.00 -19.95
CA PRO A 413 11.70 -26.42 -20.19
C PRO A 413 12.47 -25.42 -21.08
N GLN A 414 13.47 -24.77 -20.50
CA GLN A 414 14.30 -23.74 -21.14
C GLN A 414 15.72 -23.75 -20.54
N ILE A 415 16.71 -23.23 -21.28
CA ILE A 415 18.05 -23.02 -20.71
C ILE A 415 18.02 -21.71 -19.91
N LYS A 416 18.55 -21.75 -18.68
CA LYS A 416 18.60 -20.63 -17.75
C LYS A 416 20.06 -20.31 -17.42
N ALA A 417 20.49 -19.08 -17.72
CA ALA A 417 21.75 -18.52 -17.25
C ALA A 417 21.47 -17.62 -16.04
N GLU A 418 21.80 -18.09 -14.83
CA GLU A 418 21.55 -17.39 -13.57
C GLU A 418 22.66 -16.36 -13.30
N VAL A 419 22.46 -15.12 -13.76
CA VAL A 419 23.50 -14.08 -13.73
C VAL A 419 23.73 -13.58 -12.31
N PHE A 420 22.66 -13.23 -11.59
CA PHE A 420 22.71 -12.93 -10.15
C PHE A 420 21.36 -13.05 -9.44
N HIS A 421 21.40 -13.18 -8.12
CA HIS A 421 20.22 -13.31 -7.26
C HIS A 421 20.31 -12.36 -6.05
N GLU A 422 19.21 -11.65 -5.77
CA GLU A 422 19.00 -10.64 -4.72
C GLU A 422 20.26 -9.80 -4.38
N LYS A 423 20.86 -9.17 -5.40
CA LYS A 423 22.02 -8.30 -5.23
C LYS A 423 21.59 -6.87 -4.97
N THR A 424 22.10 -6.28 -3.90
CA THR A 424 21.79 -4.88 -3.55
C THR A 424 22.34 -3.91 -4.59
N MET A 425 21.42 -3.23 -5.28
CA MET A 425 21.63 -2.14 -6.20
C MET A 425 21.57 -0.81 -5.44
N GLN A 426 22.73 -0.18 -5.22
CA GLN A 426 22.85 1.16 -4.65
C GLN A 426 24.17 1.82 -5.10
N GLY A 427 24.28 3.15 -5.01
CA GLY A 427 25.51 3.87 -5.34
C GLY A 427 25.76 4.01 -6.84
N HIS A 428 26.94 4.52 -7.21
CA HIS A 428 27.27 4.84 -8.61
C HIS A 428 27.38 3.61 -9.52
N ASP A 429 27.82 2.47 -8.96
CA ASP A 429 28.09 1.24 -9.73
C ASP A 429 26.86 0.33 -9.84
N GLY A 430 25.97 0.33 -8.84
CA GLY A 430 24.84 -0.58 -8.75
C GLY A 430 25.30 -2.04 -8.54
N VAL A 431 24.69 -2.97 -9.28
CA VAL A 431 25.07 -4.39 -9.31
C VAL A 431 25.95 -4.65 -10.53
N VAL A 432 27.24 -4.87 -10.31
CA VAL A 432 28.21 -5.26 -11.35
C VAL A 432 28.59 -6.73 -11.17
N VAL A 433 28.42 -7.54 -12.23
CA VAL A 433 28.71 -8.99 -12.21
C VAL A 433 29.37 -9.42 -13.52
N ASN A 434 30.51 -10.11 -13.44
CA ASN A 434 31.11 -10.80 -14.57
C ASN A 434 30.57 -12.23 -14.66
N TYR A 435 30.00 -12.59 -15.80
CA TYR A 435 29.36 -13.89 -16.02
C TYR A 435 29.79 -14.48 -17.36
N THR A 436 30.08 -15.79 -17.41
CA THR A 436 30.42 -16.49 -18.65
C THR A 436 29.14 -17.03 -19.28
N LEU A 437 28.74 -16.49 -20.43
CA LEU A 437 27.57 -16.97 -21.16
C LEU A 437 27.84 -18.34 -21.82
N PRO A 438 26.78 -19.06 -22.25
CA PRO A 438 26.93 -20.08 -23.29
C PRO A 438 27.64 -19.50 -24.52
N ASN A 439 28.30 -20.34 -25.33
CA ASN A 439 28.90 -19.86 -26.58
C ASN A 439 27.81 -19.35 -27.55
N LEU A 440 28.19 -18.47 -28.48
CA LEU A 440 27.23 -17.79 -29.34
C LEU A 440 26.50 -18.78 -30.25
N HIS A 441 27.15 -19.88 -30.67
CA HIS A 441 26.51 -20.94 -31.45
C HIS A 441 25.35 -21.60 -30.69
N ASP A 442 25.53 -21.95 -29.41
CA ASP A 442 24.47 -22.52 -28.57
C ASP A 442 23.35 -21.51 -28.29
N MET A 443 23.67 -20.23 -28.08
CA MET A 443 22.67 -19.16 -27.93
C MET A 443 21.85 -18.95 -29.21
N MET A 444 22.50 -18.99 -30.38
CA MET A 444 21.87 -18.87 -31.70
C MET A 444 20.85 -19.98 -31.98
N LEU A 445 20.92 -21.15 -31.33
CA LEU A 445 19.95 -22.25 -31.51
C LEU A 445 18.53 -21.89 -31.07
N TYR A 446 18.33 -20.78 -30.37
CA TYR A 446 17.06 -20.35 -29.80
C TYR A 446 16.51 -19.10 -30.52
N LYS A 447 15.20 -19.10 -30.80
CA LYS A 447 14.53 -17.94 -31.40
C LYS A 447 14.05 -16.92 -30.37
N LYS A 448 13.90 -17.32 -29.10
CA LYS A 448 13.43 -16.48 -28.01
C LYS A 448 14.46 -16.41 -26.88
N ILE A 449 14.89 -15.18 -26.58
CA ILE A 449 15.84 -14.86 -25.52
C ILE A 449 15.19 -13.80 -24.63
N GLN A 450 15.02 -14.09 -23.35
CA GLN A 450 14.32 -13.20 -22.42
C GLN A 450 15.14 -12.94 -21.17
N LEU A 451 15.06 -11.72 -20.65
CA LEU A 451 15.50 -11.39 -19.30
C LEU A 451 14.37 -11.70 -18.32
N ASP A 452 14.66 -12.58 -17.37
CA ASP A 452 13.82 -12.89 -16.20
C ASP A 452 14.36 -12.08 -15.02
N VAL A 453 13.65 -11.01 -14.68
CA VAL A 453 14.06 -10.03 -13.65
C VAL A 453 12.98 -9.97 -12.59
N SER A 454 13.35 -10.30 -11.36
CA SER A 454 12.55 -10.01 -10.16
C SER A 454 13.20 -8.89 -9.37
N LEU A 455 12.36 -8.03 -8.78
CA LEU A 455 12.76 -6.92 -7.95
C LEU A 455 12.25 -7.15 -6.53
N SER A 456 13.17 -7.08 -5.58
CA SER A 456 12.95 -7.23 -4.13
C SER A 456 13.61 -6.02 -3.45
N CYS A 457 13.28 -5.74 -2.19
CA CYS A 457 14.01 -4.76 -1.38
C CYS A 457 14.69 -5.42 -0.15
N PRO A 458 15.56 -4.74 0.61
CA PRO A 458 16.32 -5.39 1.68
C PRO A 458 15.52 -5.92 2.88
N GLY A 459 14.25 -5.54 3.02
CA GLY A 459 13.33 -6.10 4.02
C GLY A 459 12.18 -6.88 3.39
N THR A 460 11.41 -7.57 4.23
CA THR A 460 10.38 -8.54 3.84
C THR A 460 9.02 -7.94 3.46
N LYS A 461 8.81 -6.64 3.73
CA LYS A 461 7.54 -5.93 3.56
C LYS A 461 7.68 -4.68 2.69
N ASP A 462 6.61 -4.28 2.02
CA ASP A 462 6.49 -3.06 1.21
C ASP A 462 7.11 -1.85 1.91
N THR A 463 6.80 -1.65 3.19
CA THR A 463 7.29 -0.53 4.02
C THR A 463 8.82 -0.36 4.08
N SER A 464 9.59 -1.39 3.73
CA SER A 464 11.07 -1.39 3.69
C SER A 464 11.68 -1.08 2.32
N CYS A 465 10.85 -0.97 1.27
CA CYS A 465 11.28 -0.68 -0.09
C CYS A 465 11.52 0.82 -0.33
N ALA A 466 12.17 1.16 -1.46
CA ALA A 466 12.43 2.55 -1.82
C ALA A 466 11.12 3.30 -2.08
N HIS A 467 11.01 4.54 -1.59
CA HIS A 467 9.75 5.30 -1.65
C HIS A 467 9.35 5.78 -3.05
N TRP A 468 10.30 5.84 -3.99
CA TRP A 468 10.13 6.52 -5.28
C TRP A 468 10.30 5.56 -6.45
N ASP A 469 9.52 5.83 -7.49
CA ASP A 469 9.78 5.41 -8.86
C ASP A 469 11.20 5.82 -9.30
N ARG A 470 11.89 4.94 -10.03
CA ARG A 470 13.23 5.17 -10.57
C ARG A 470 13.44 4.37 -11.84
N ILE A 471 14.18 4.92 -12.80
CA ILE A 471 14.67 4.13 -13.94
C ILE A 471 15.70 3.11 -13.44
N MET A 472 15.46 1.83 -13.69
CA MET A 472 16.41 0.73 -13.50
C MET A 472 16.85 0.25 -14.89
N THR A 473 18.15 0.25 -15.16
CA THR A 473 18.69 -0.12 -16.49
C THR A 473 19.77 -1.19 -16.34
N LEU A 474 19.70 -2.21 -17.19
CA LEU A 474 20.73 -3.23 -17.35
C LEU A 474 21.59 -2.91 -18.57
N PHE A 475 22.90 -2.83 -18.35
CA PHE A 475 23.92 -2.70 -19.39
C PHE A 475 24.74 -3.98 -19.50
N VAL A 476 25.28 -4.27 -20.69
CA VAL A 476 26.15 -5.43 -20.95
C VAL A 476 27.39 -5.04 -21.74
N CYS A 477 28.52 -5.69 -21.47
CA CYS A 477 29.73 -5.65 -22.29
C CYS A 477 30.40 -7.02 -22.31
N CYS A 478 30.43 -7.69 -23.48
CA CYS A 478 31.12 -8.96 -23.69
C CYS A 478 32.48 -8.82 -24.39
N ASP A 479 32.71 -7.70 -25.07
CA ASP A 479 33.98 -7.34 -25.71
C ASP A 479 34.24 -5.85 -25.49
N GLN A 480 35.35 -5.51 -24.83
CA GLN A 480 35.73 -4.13 -24.53
C GLN A 480 36.21 -3.33 -25.76
N THR A 481 36.46 -4.00 -26.89
CA THR A 481 36.83 -3.35 -28.16
C THR A 481 35.63 -3.08 -29.06
N SER A 482 34.48 -3.73 -28.80
CA SER A 482 33.24 -3.53 -29.54
C SER A 482 32.59 -2.19 -29.21
N PRO A 483 32.06 -1.45 -30.23
CA PRO A 483 31.25 -0.26 -29.98
C PRO A 483 29.93 -0.55 -29.26
N LEU A 484 29.55 -1.82 -29.10
CA LEU A 484 28.38 -2.26 -28.32
C LEU A 484 28.69 -2.49 -26.82
N CYS A 485 29.94 -2.31 -26.38
CA CYS A 485 30.31 -2.42 -24.97
C CYS A 485 29.59 -1.36 -24.11
N GLY A 486 28.86 -1.80 -23.09
CA GLY A 486 28.11 -0.92 -22.20
C GLY A 486 26.77 -0.46 -22.77
N MET A 487 26.27 -1.11 -23.82
CA MET A 487 24.94 -0.87 -24.35
C MET A 487 23.84 -1.39 -23.41
N GLU A 488 22.67 -0.75 -23.50
CA GLU A 488 21.47 -1.14 -22.77
C GLU A 488 20.92 -2.47 -23.31
N LEU A 489 20.71 -3.43 -22.41
CA LEU A 489 20.10 -4.73 -22.69
C LEU A 489 18.64 -4.79 -22.21
N GLY A 490 18.24 -3.92 -21.27
CA GLY A 490 16.86 -3.82 -20.80
C GLY A 490 16.66 -2.67 -19.82
N ARG A 491 15.41 -2.22 -19.68
CA ARG A 491 15.00 -1.09 -18.83
C ARG A 491 13.67 -1.38 -18.14
N TRP A 492 13.55 -0.96 -16.89
CA TRP A 492 12.37 -1.05 -16.04
C TRP A 492 12.20 0.26 -15.28
N ILE A 493 11.03 0.44 -14.68
CA ILE A 493 10.79 1.47 -13.66
C ILE A 493 10.51 0.73 -12.35
N THR A 494 11.19 1.09 -11.27
CA THR A 494 10.92 0.52 -9.94
C THR A 494 9.58 1.03 -9.41
N PRO A 495 8.81 0.23 -8.64
CA PRO A 495 7.54 0.69 -8.09
C PRO A 495 7.73 1.68 -6.93
N PHE A 496 6.71 2.48 -6.63
CA PHE A 496 6.62 3.25 -5.40
C PHE A 496 6.43 2.32 -4.19
N ARG A 497 7.52 2.00 -3.48
CA ARG A 497 7.49 1.32 -2.17
C ARG A 497 6.78 -0.04 -2.14
N ARG A 498 6.76 -0.77 -3.26
CA ARG A 498 6.12 -2.09 -3.40
C ARG A 498 7.16 -3.19 -3.63
N ARG A 499 6.93 -4.41 -3.12
CA ARG A 499 7.97 -5.47 -3.05
C ARG A 499 7.90 -6.55 -4.15
N ILE A 500 6.85 -6.61 -4.96
CA ILE A 500 6.45 -7.87 -5.64
C ILE A 500 6.80 -7.97 -7.13
N GLY A 501 7.49 -6.99 -7.71
CA GLY A 501 7.82 -6.89 -9.14
C GLY A 501 8.57 -8.08 -9.74
N HIS A 502 8.06 -8.61 -10.86
CA HIS A 502 8.67 -9.73 -11.61
C HIS A 502 8.23 -9.67 -13.08
N TRP A 503 9.19 -9.63 -14.01
CA TRP A 503 8.93 -9.41 -15.43
C TRP A 503 9.79 -10.26 -16.36
N LEU A 504 9.21 -10.62 -17.52
CA LEU A 504 9.92 -11.22 -18.66
C LEU A 504 10.07 -10.18 -19.77
N THR A 505 11.30 -9.76 -20.06
CA THR A 505 11.60 -8.76 -21.12
C THR A 505 12.24 -9.46 -22.32
N ASP A 506 11.65 -9.33 -23.51
CA ASP A 506 12.19 -9.92 -24.75
C ASP A 506 13.41 -9.13 -25.25
N ILE A 507 14.54 -9.83 -25.38
CA ILE A 507 15.81 -9.31 -25.88
C ILE A 507 16.33 -10.12 -27.08
N SER A 508 15.49 -10.93 -27.71
CA SER A 508 15.84 -11.71 -28.91
C SER A 508 16.45 -10.85 -30.04
N PRO A 509 16.00 -9.60 -30.28
CA PRO A 509 16.65 -8.68 -31.23
C PRO A 509 18.05 -8.21 -30.82
N LEU A 510 18.41 -8.31 -29.53
CA LEU A 510 19.66 -7.82 -28.95
C LEU A 510 20.74 -8.92 -28.80
N LEU A 511 20.56 -10.10 -29.40
CA LEU A 511 21.60 -11.16 -29.42
C LEU A 511 23.00 -10.65 -29.82
N PRO A 512 23.19 -9.70 -30.76
CA PRO A 512 24.52 -9.15 -31.08
C PRO A 512 25.23 -8.39 -29.94
N LEU A 513 24.54 -8.04 -28.86
CA LEU A 513 25.15 -7.49 -27.63
C LEU A 513 25.72 -8.60 -26.73
N LEU A 514 25.28 -9.85 -26.92
CA LEU A 514 25.69 -11.04 -26.18
C LEU A 514 26.80 -11.79 -26.94
N GLY A 515 28.01 -11.23 -26.89
CA GLY A 515 29.21 -11.84 -27.48
C GLY A 515 29.67 -13.12 -26.75
N GLU A 516 30.69 -13.78 -27.32
CA GLU A 516 31.25 -15.01 -26.72
C GLU A 516 32.10 -14.74 -25.47
N GLY A 517 32.00 -15.63 -24.49
CA GLY A 517 32.89 -15.67 -23.33
C GLY A 517 32.35 -14.95 -22.09
N GLN A 518 33.18 -14.12 -21.47
CA GLN A 518 32.87 -13.44 -20.21
C GLN A 518 32.30 -12.04 -20.46
N CYS A 519 31.05 -11.83 -20.09
CA CYS A 519 30.38 -10.54 -20.15
C CYS A 519 30.31 -9.89 -18.77
N THR A 520 30.58 -8.59 -18.70
CA THR A 520 30.22 -7.74 -17.56
C THR A 520 28.78 -7.27 -17.74
N PHE A 521 27.92 -7.63 -16.79
CA PHE A 521 26.58 -7.09 -16.63
C PHE A 521 26.61 -5.98 -15.56
N THR A 522 25.86 -4.91 -15.77
CA THR A 522 25.74 -3.79 -14.82
C THR A 522 24.28 -3.34 -14.74
N MET A 523 23.60 -3.66 -13.64
CA MET A 523 22.24 -3.18 -13.36
C MET A 523 22.30 -2.03 -12.35
N LYS A 524 21.80 -0.85 -12.73
CA LYS A 524 21.87 0.34 -11.88
C LYS A 524 20.65 1.26 -12.02
N THR A 525 20.56 2.19 -11.06
CA THR A 525 19.56 3.24 -10.97
C THR A 525 20.24 4.54 -10.48
N ASP A 526 19.47 5.53 -10.02
CA ASP A 526 20.01 6.74 -9.37
C ASP A 526 20.94 6.39 -8.21
N TRP A 527 22.16 6.95 -8.21
CA TRP A 527 23.20 6.62 -7.23
C TRP A 527 22.84 6.98 -5.77
N TYR A 528 21.92 7.92 -5.60
CA TYR A 528 21.41 8.42 -4.32
C TYR A 528 20.09 7.74 -3.89
N ALA A 529 19.58 6.79 -4.67
CA ALA A 529 18.36 6.07 -4.34
C ALA A 529 18.52 5.19 -3.08
N MET A 530 17.37 4.86 -2.48
CA MET A 530 17.30 3.77 -1.50
C MET A 530 17.56 2.43 -2.19
N PRO A 531 18.15 1.45 -1.48
CA PRO A 531 18.57 0.18 -2.07
C PRO A 531 17.38 -0.68 -2.53
N TRP A 532 17.54 -1.28 -3.71
CA TRP A 532 16.76 -2.42 -4.19
C TRP A 532 17.65 -3.66 -4.27
N ASN A 533 17.05 -4.86 -4.29
CA ASN A 533 17.71 -6.17 -4.41
C ASN A 533 17.19 -6.94 -5.65
N PRO A 534 17.52 -6.54 -6.89
CA PRO A 534 17.15 -7.31 -8.07
C PRO A 534 17.80 -8.70 -8.16
N SER A 535 17.13 -9.60 -8.88
CA SER A 535 17.70 -10.83 -9.45
C SER A 535 17.64 -10.75 -10.99
N LEU A 536 18.56 -11.43 -11.68
CA LEU A 536 18.64 -11.47 -13.14
C LEU A 536 18.99 -12.88 -13.61
N ASN A 537 18.12 -13.44 -14.45
CA ASN A 537 18.40 -14.63 -15.24
C ASN A 537 18.20 -14.32 -16.74
N ILE A 538 18.94 -15.00 -17.61
CA ILE A 538 18.69 -15.00 -19.06
C ILE A 538 18.12 -16.36 -19.45
N LEU A 539 16.96 -16.35 -20.11
CA LEU A 539 16.23 -17.52 -20.55
C LEU A 539 16.35 -17.70 -22.06
N PHE A 540 16.78 -18.88 -22.49
CA PHE A 540 16.82 -19.28 -23.89
C PHE A 540 15.76 -20.37 -24.10
N SER A 541 14.69 -20.01 -24.80
CA SER A 541 13.50 -20.84 -25.01
C SER A 541 13.12 -20.87 -26.49
N GLU A 542 12.35 -21.90 -26.86
CA GLU A 542 11.93 -22.19 -28.24
C GLU A 542 13.11 -22.32 -29.23
N LYS A 543 13.46 -23.54 -29.64
CA LYS A 543 14.54 -23.75 -30.63
C LYS A 543 14.14 -23.27 -32.02
N ARG A 544 15.14 -22.84 -32.79
CA ARG A 544 15.01 -22.48 -34.21
C ARG A 544 14.79 -23.71 -35.09
N GLU A 545 14.01 -23.51 -36.16
CA GLU A 545 13.85 -24.47 -37.25
C GLU A 545 14.78 -24.13 -38.44
N GLN A 546 14.90 -25.05 -39.39
CA GLN A 546 15.79 -24.89 -40.54
C GLN A 546 15.26 -23.80 -41.49
N GLY A 547 15.87 -22.61 -41.43
CA GLY A 547 15.50 -21.43 -42.21
C GLY A 547 15.15 -20.20 -41.37
N ASP A 548 15.10 -20.32 -40.04
CA ASP A 548 14.86 -19.19 -39.14
C ASP A 548 16.00 -18.16 -39.19
N VAL A 549 15.63 -16.89 -39.37
CA VAL A 549 16.58 -15.76 -39.37
C VAL A 549 16.87 -15.28 -37.95
N TYR A 550 18.14 -15.02 -37.66
CA TYR A 550 18.61 -14.45 -36.38
C TYR A 550 19.29 -13.09 -36.62
N PRO A 551 19.23 -12.16 -35.64
CA PRO A 551 19.99 -10.92 -35.71
C PRO A 551 21.47 -11.26 -35.49
N ALA A 552 22.29 -11.06 -36.53
CA ALA A 552 23.73 -11.31 -36.50
C ALA A 552 24.55 -10.05 -36.14
N GLU A 553 24.04 -8.86 -36.48
CA GLU A 553 24.69 -7.57 -36.26
C GLU A 553 23.67 -6.56 -35.68
N ALA A 554 24.17 -5.57 -34.93
CA ALA A 554 23.37 -4.45 -34.41
C ALA A 554 24.16 -3.14 -34.53
N PHE A 555 23.46 -2.05 -34.85
CA PHE A 555 24.04 -0.73 -35.05
C PHE A 555 23.37 0.30 -34.14
N ILE A 556 24.18 1.13 -33.46
CA ILE A 556 23.67 2.23 -32.63
C ILE A 556 23.21 3.36 -33.56
N LEU A 557 21.90 3.59 -33.64
CA LEU A 557 21.33 4.73 -34.36
C LEU A 557 21.48 6.01 -33.52
N TYR A 558 20.92 6.01 -32.31
CA TYR A 558 20.91 7.17 -31.40
C TYR A 558 20.98 6.72 -29.93
N GLN A 559 21.99 7.19 -29.19
CA GLN A 559 22.09 7.05 -27.74
C GLN A 559 23.00 8.15 -27.16
N PRO A 560 22.68 8.78 -26.01
CA PRO A 560 21.42 8.70 -25.26
C PRO A 560 20.25 9.39 -26.01
N GLY A 561 19.08 9.45 -25.37
CA GLY A 561 17.98 10.30 -25.83
C GLY A 561 18.28 11.80 -25.68
N ALA A 562 17.42 12.65 -26.26
CA ALA A 562 17.56 14.10 -26.24
C ALA A 562 16.54 14.77 -25.30
N THR A 563 16.87 15.97 -24.79
CA THR A 563 15.93 16.80 -24.01
C THR A 563 14.70 17.15 -24.86
N PHE A 564 13.50 16.85 -24.35
CA PHE A 564 12.24 17.19 -25.02
C PHE A 564 12.05 18.72 -25.03
N ASN A 565 12.11 19.32 -26.21
CA ASN A 565 11.96 20.77 -26.45
C ASN A 565 11.75 21.04 -27.95
N ARG A 566 11.56 22.31 -28.33
CA ARG A 566 11.38 22.78 -29.73
C ARG A 566 12.45 22.34 -30.75
N SER A 567 13.60 21.86 -30.29
CA SER A 567 14.72 21.38 -31.11
C SER A 567 14.96 19.86 -30.99
N TYR A 568 14.10 19.11 -30.29
CA TYR A 568 14.24 17.66 -30.06
C TYR A 568 14.55 16.88 -31.35
N ASN A 569 13.76 17.08 -32.41
CA ASN A 569 13.95 16.41 -33.70
C ASN A 569 15.31 16.71 -34.37
N SER A 570 15.95 17.85 -34.06
CA SER A 570 17.24 18.24 -34.67
C SER A 570 18.44 17.42 -34.16
N ASN A 571 18.26 16.64 -33.09
CA ASN A 571 19.29 15.72 -32.57
C ASN A 571 19.39 14.43 -33.40
N PHE A 572 18.32 14.05 -34.10
CA PHE A 572 18.19 12.77 -34.80
C PHE A 572 18.43 12.95 -36.30
N LYS A 573 19.71 13.01 -36.69
CA LYS A 573 20.12 13.14 -38.11
C LYS A 573 19.94 11.80 -38.85
N PRO A 574 19.53 11.79 -40.13
CA PRO A 574 19.38 10.56 -40.91
C PRO A 574 20.63 9.66 -40.86
N TYR A 575 20.41 8.38 -40.53
CA TYR A 575 21.45 7.36 -40.46
C TYR A 575 21.51 6.57 -41.76
N ASN A 576 22.64 6.66 -42.47
CA ASN A 576 22.83 6.01 -43.77
C ASN A 576 23.67 4.72 -43.60
N PHE A 577 23.15 3.60 -44.10
CA PHE A 577 23.83 2.30 -44.09
C PHE A 577 23.56 1.53 -45.39
N THR A 578 24.30 0.45 -45.63
CA THR A 578 24.10 -0.46 -46.76
C THR A 578 23.78 -1.84 -46.21
N VAL A 579 22.70 -2.46 -46.68
CA VAL A 579 22.32 -3.83 -46.28
C VAL A 579 23.25 -4.84 -46.99
N PRO A 580 23.93 -5.75 -46.26
CA PRO A 580 24.68 -6.86 -46.87
C PRO A 580 23.78 -7.78 -47.69
N LYS A 581 24.32 -8.45 -48.72
CA LYS A 581 23.53 -9.26 -49.68
C LYS A 581 22.91 -10.53 -49.07
N ASP A 582 23.43 -10.94 -47.93
CA ASP A 582 23.08 -12.10 -47.13
C ASP A 582 22.13 -11.76 -45.96
N VAL A 583 21.90 -10.47 -45.68
CA VAL A 583 20.93 -10.02 -44.67
C VAL A 583 19.51 -10.08 -45.24
N LEU A 584 18.72 -11.03 -44.73
CA LEU A 584 17.34 -11.28 -45.17
C LEU A 584 16.29 -10.38 -44.50
N LYS A 585 16.65 -9.64 -43.45
CA LYS A 585 15.72 -8.86 -42.61
C LYS A 585 16.48 -7.75 -41.87
N VAL A 586 15.87 -6.57 -41.75
CA VAL A 586 16.36 -5.47 -40.90
C VAL A 586 15.20 -5.01 -40.00
N GLU A 587 15.48 -4.76 -38.73
CA GLU A 587 14.51 -4.27 -37.75
C GLU A 587 15.08 -3.11 -36.93
N ILE A 588 14.21 -2.19 -36.52
CA ILE A 588 14.56 -1.10 -35.61
C ILE A 588 14.14 -1.53 -34.21
N TYR A 589 15.09 -1.67 -33.29
CA TYR A 589 14.82 -1.84 -31.86
C TYR A 589 15.06 -0.51 -31.16
N ALA A 590 14.04 0.02 -30.47
CA ALA A 590 14.14 1.27 -29.73
C ALA A 590 13.42 1.15 -28.38
N VAL A 591 14.02 1.73 -27.33
CA VAL A 591 13.45 1.80 -25.98
C VAL A 591 13.24 3.27 -25.64
N ILE A 592 11.99 3.71 -25.68
CA ILE A 592 11.60 5.13 -25.57
C ILE A 592 10.79 5.34 -24.30
N THR A 593 11.26 6.24 -23.45
CA THR A 593 10.51 6.74 -22.29
C THR A 593 10.66 8.25 -22.20
N GLY A 594 9.54 8.98 -22.11
CA GLY A 594 9.50 10.42 -21.86
C GLY A 594 9.48 10.74 -20.37
N HIS A 595 10.15 11.82 -19.95
CA HIS A 595 10.36 12.16 -18.53
C HIS A 595 10.25 13.67 -18.28
N GLY A 596 9.86 14.04 -17.07
CA GLY A 596 9.73 15.43 -16.64
C GLY A 596 8.40 16.07 -17.05
N SER A 597 8.22 17.33 -16.66
CA SER A 597 6.98 18.08 -16.86
C SER A 597 7.32 19.52 -17.21
N ASP A 598 6.98 19.96 -18.43
CA ASP A 598 7.06 21.36 -18.86
C ASP A 598 5.78 22.14 -18.46
N GLU A 599 5.64 23.38 -18.94
CA GLU A 599 4.48 24.25 -18.67
C GLU A 599 3.14 23.71 -19.24
N ASN A 600 3.17 22.61 -19.99
CA ASN A 600 2.01 21.93 -20.59
C ASN A 600 1.84 20.50 -20.03
N GLY A 601 2.62 20.10 -19.01
CA GLY A 601 2.67 18.71 -18.52
C GLY A 601 3.42 17.73 -19.44
N CYS A 602 4.18 18.24 -20.41
CA CYS A 602 4.85 17.43 -21.42
C CYS A 602 6.21 16.88 -20.95
N GLY A 603 6.55 15.70 -21.49
CA GLY A 603 7.66 14.86 -21.04
C GLY A 603 7.12 13.50 -20.60
N GLU A 604 6.65 13.42 -19.36
CA GLU A 604 6.16 12.20 -18.70
C GLU A 604 4.66 11.93 -18.94
N PHE A 605 3.82 12.96 -18.90
CA PHE A 605 2.35 12.79 -18.88
C PHE A 605 1.64 13.15 -20.18
N CYS A 606 2.27 13.86 -21.13
CA CYS A 606 1.61 14.18 -22.41
C CYS A 606 1.74 13.04 -23.44
N VAL A 607 0.71 12.89 -24.29
CA VAL A 607 0.74 11.98 -25.45
C VAL A 607 1.77 12.45 -26.48
N THR A 608 2.72 11.58 -26.83
CA THR A 608 3.65 11.78 -27.96
C THR A 608 3.38 10.79 -29.09
N SER A 609 3.84 11.14 -30.29
CA SER A 609 3.95 10.21 -31.40
C SER A 609 5.38 10.20 -31.96
N HIS A 610 5.94 9.00 -32.09
CA HIS A 610 7.28 8.76 -32.59
C HIS A 610 7.16 8.22 -34.02
N HIS A 611 7.92 8.80 -34.96
CA HIS A 611 7.85 8.51 -36.39
C HIS A 611 9.22 8.07 -36.88
N PHE A 612 9.28 6.90 -37.50
CA PHE A 612 10.47 6.30 -38.06
C PHE A 612 10.32 6.27 -39.59
N ASP A 613 11.08 7.13 -40.29
CA ASP A 613 11.13 7.15 -41.75
C ASP A 613 12.31 6.29 -42.23
N VAL A 614 12.02 5.28 -43.05
CA VAL A 614 13.02 4.44 -43.72
C VAL A 614 12.79 4.55 -45.23
N ASN A 615 13.65 5.30 -45.92
CA ASN A 615 13.61 5.52 -47.38
C ASN A 615 12.25 6.05 -47.91
N GLY A 616 11.53 6.86 -47.11
CA GLY A 616 10.19 7.37 -47.43
C GLY A 616 9.03 6.51 -46.90
N HIS A 617 9.32 5.36 -46.28
CA HIS A 617 8.32 4.54 -45.60
C HIS A 617 8.27 4.90 -44.11
N VAL A 618 7.22 5.62 -43.71
CA VAL A 618 7.02 6.06 -42.32
C VAL A 618 6.23 5.03 -41.52
N SER A 619 6.83 4.52 -40.44
CA SER A 619 6.13 3.82 -39.35
C SER A 619 5.98 4.73 -38.15
N ASN A 620 4.79 4.81 -37.56
CA ASN A 620 4.57 5.59 -36.33
C ASN A 620 4.01 4.77 -35.16
N ILE A 621 4.37 5.18 -33.95
CA ILE A 621 3.88 4.65 -32.67
C ILE A 621 3.47 5.85 -31.81
N MET A 622 2.38 5.72 -31.04
CA MET A 622 1.84 6.76 -30.18
C MET A 622 1.65 6.18 -28.78
N PHE A 623 2.00 6.93 -27.75
CA PHE A 623 1.76 6.56 -26.35
C PHE A 623 0.44 7.21 -25.89
N SER A 624 -0.67 6.67 -26.38
CA SER A 624 -2.04 7.16 -26.15
C SER A 624 -2.47 7.16 -24.69
N GLU A 625 -1.91 6.28 -23.88
CA GLU A 625 -2.30 6.16 -22.46
C GLU A 625 -1.78 7.32 -21.62
N ALA A 626 -0.76 8.06 -22.10
CA ALA A 626 -0.17 9.19 -21.40
C ALA A 626 -1.21 10.28 -21.09
N GLY A 627 -1.36 10.63 -19.82
CA GLY A 627 -2.29 11.68 -19.38
C GLY A 627 -3.71 11.17 -19.13
N THR A 628 -3.94 9.86 -19.21
CA THR A 628 -5.17 9.23 -18.71
C THR A 628 -5.04 8.93 -17.20
N PRO A 629 -6.15 8.99 -16.43
CA PRO A 629 -6.10 8.82 -14.97
C PRO A 629 -5.77 7.39 -14.51
N PHE A 630 -5.92 6.39 -15.38
CA PHE A 630 -5.73 4.97 -15.05
C PHE A 630 -4.89 4.20 -16.07
N GLY A 631 -4.26 4.84 -17.06
CA GLY A 631 -3.60 4.17 -18.18
C GLY A 631 -2.41 3.26 -17.82
N CYS A 632 -1.88 3.34 -16.60
CA CYS A 632 -0.95 2.34 -16.06
C CYS A 632 -1.63 1.32 -15.15
N ALA A 633 -2.65 1.72 -14.40
CA ALA A 633 -3.48 0.78 -13.63
C ALA A 633 -4.20 -0.27 -14.51
N GLU A 634 -4.64 0.13 -15.70
CA GLU A 634 -5.28 -0.74 -16.69
C GLU A 634 -4.27 -1.68 -17.39
N GLN A 635 -2.96 -1.51 -17.15
CA GLN A 635 -1.89 -2.34 -17.69
C GLN A 635 -1.41 -3.43 -16.70
N VAL A 636 -2.07 -3.63 -15.56
CA VAL A 636 -1.66 -4.61 -14.52
C VAL A 636 -1.60 -6.06 -15.05
N LEU A 637 -2.52 -6.47 -15.93
CA LEU A 637 -2.48 -7.77 -16.62
C LEU A 637 -1.25 -7.95 -17.54
N THR A 638 -0.49 -6.88 -17.79
CA THR A 638 0.73 -6.86 -18.61
C THR A 638 1.98 -6.54 -17.80
N GLY A 639 1.90 -6.69 -16.46
CA GLY A 639 3.04 -6.61 -15.56
C GLY A 639 3.27 -5.27 -14.88
N VAL A 640 2.29 -4.36 -14.84
CA VAL A 640 2.33 -3.23 -13.87
C VAL A 640 2.02 -3.77 -12.48
N GLU A 641 2.84 -3.40 -11.51
CA GLU A 641 2.68 -3.78 -10.11
C GLU A 641 1.55 -2.96 -9.45
N PRO A 642 0.52 -3.59 -8.85
CA PRO A 642 -0.64 -2.85 -8.37
C PRO A 642 -0.47 -2.29 -6.96
N ASN A 643 -1.20 -1.21 -6.72
CA ASN A 643 -1.41 -0.58 -5.41
C ASN A 643 -0.11 -0.09 -4.78
N GLU A 644 0.77 0.47 -5.61
CA GLU A 644 2.00 1.11 -5.13
C GLU A 644 1.70 2.36 -4.29
N HIS A 645 2.68 2.81 -3.49
CA HIS A 645 2.50 3.92 -2.55
C HIS A 645 2.65 5.33 -3.18
N GLY A 646 2.36 5.48 -4.46
CA GLY A 646 2.55 6.74 -5.20
C GLY A 646 1.62 6.89 -6.39
N THR A 647 2.01 7.67 -7.40
CA THR A 647 1.16 8.07 -8.54
C THR A 647 1.02 7.00 -9.64
N TRP A 648 1.15 5.73 -9.28
CA TRP A 648 1.26 4.57 -10.19
C TRP A 648 0.10 4.37 -11.17
N LEU A 649 -1.06 4.97 -10.89
CA LEU A 649 -2.26 4.81 -11.71
C LEU A 649 -2.14 5.47 -13.09
N TYR A 650 -1.49 6.64 -13.16
CA TYR A 650 -1.54 7.49 -14.36
C TYR A 650 -0.77 6.87 -15.51
N GLY A 651 -1.39 6.86 -16.69
CA GLY A 651 -0.69 6.50 -17.91
C GLY A 651 0.40 7.52 -18.23
N ARG A 652 1.56 7.03 -18.67
CA ARG A 652 2.77 7.82 -18.93
C ARG A 652 3.40 7.53 -20.29
N ASN A 653 4.38 8.34 -20.65
CA ASN A 653 5.00 8.40 -21.96
C ASN A 653 5.93 7.19 -22.26
N GLY A 654 5.33 6.05 -22.59
CA GLY A 654 6.04 4.82 -23.00
C GLY A 654 6.47 3.90 -21.84
N TRP A 655 6.05 4.20 -20.62
CA TRP A 655 6.33 3.41 -19.42
C TRP A 655 5.20 3.46 -18.40
N CYS A 656 5.33 2.64 -17.38
CA CYS A 656 4.56 2.64 -16.14
C CYS A 656 5.50 2.31 -14.99
N ASP A 657 5.14 2.71 -13.78
CA ASP A 657 5.79 2.23 -12.56
C ASP A 657 5.65 0.70 -12.43
N GLY A 658 6.55 0.07 -11.68
CA GLY A 658 6.49 -1.36 -11.40
C GLY A 658 6.46 -2.26 -12.65
N ARG A 659 7.07 -1.84 -13.76
CA ARG A 659 6.98 -2.51 -15.07
C ARG A 659 8.31 -2.48 -15.83
N ASN A 660 8.53 -3.48 -16.69
CA ASN A 660 9.52 -3.35 -17.77
C ASN A 660 9.06 -2.32 -18.82
N VAL A 661 10.00 -1.64 -19.44
CA VAL A 661 9.76 -0.83 -20.64
C VAL A 661 9.68 -1.77 -21.84
N PHE A 662 8.68 -1.59 -22.70
CA PHE A 662 8.50 -2.44 -23.88
C PHE A 662 9.22 -1.83 -25.10
N PRO A 663 10.03 -2.62 -25.84
CA PRO A 663 10.73 -2.11 -27.01
C PRO A 663 9.76 -1.87 -28.17
N VAL A 664 9.85 -0.68 -28.75
CA VAL A 664 9.02 -0.22 -29.86
C VAL A 664 9.68 -0.56 -31.19
N GLY A 665 9.54 -1.82 -31.64
CA GLY A 665 10.24 -2.33 -32.83
C GLY A 665 9.56 -3.42 -33.69
N ASN A 666 8.57 -4.16 -33.18
CA ASN A 666 8.00 -5.36 -33.82
C ASN A 666 7.09 -5.12 -35.06
N ARG A 667 7.39 -4.13 -35.91
CA ARG A 667 6.77 -3.99 -37.25
C ARG A 667 7.81 -4.32 -38.32
N HIS A 668 7.69 -5.51 -38.91
CA HIS A 668 8.65 -6.03 -39.87
C HIS A 668 8.68 -5.18 -41.16
N TYR A 669 9.83 -4.60 -41.47
CA TYR A 669 10.08 -4.01 -42.78
C TYR A 669 10.41 -5.13 -43.78
N LYS A 670 9.55 -5.34 -44.77
CA LYS A 670 9.94 -6.08 -45.98
C LYS A 670 10.79 -5.17 -46.84
N LEU A 671 12.05 -5.56 -47.06
CA LEU A 671 12.89 -4.96 -48.08
C LEU A 671 12.32 -5.30 -49.48
N PRO A 672 12.47 -4.42 -50.48
CA PRO A 672 12.01 -4.63 -51.86
C PRO A 672 12.85 -5.63 -52.64
#